data_AF-A0A2R6Y0W6-F1
#
_entry.id   AF-A0A2R6Y0W6-F1
#
_cell.length_a   1.000
_cell.length_b   1.000
_cell.length_c   1.000
_cell.angle_alpha   90.00
_cell.angle_beta   90.00
_cell.angle_gamma   90.00
#
_symmetry.space_group_name_H-M   'P 1'
#
loop_
_entity.id
_entity.type
_entity.pdbx_description
1 polymer ?
#
loop_
_entity_poly.entity_id
_entity_poly.type
_entity_poly.pdbx_seq_one_letter_code
_entity_poly.pdbx_strand_id
1 'polypeptide(L)'
;MGNLVMRKMRPLTMALVLALVVTLLLPPFVLLTAQADAAGESTKVTENVYAEKTVTFAVSDVEQRPVPAATMTIFKTDADGKTVGEDVYAGLAVTDGRATVTLPEGTYGITLTVDGKDYRYPGVVNISATSPDTIPVFVPVVEDDPNRGPSSSKPPYLVPMMDGVEIKSLLTVGDGVPGKDGKPYRMVGIPDGLGVYDNGDGTFTLLMNHELPNTAGAVRAHGAKGAFVSKWIIDKETLEVKRGEDLIQRFVLWNKEQNQYNAPVQNIDLSRLCSADLPPQSAFYDEKSGKGYQDRLFMNGEEKGREGRAFAHALDGTSYELPALGKASWENILVHPNAGEKTVVIGLDDSNPGQGSGTVFFYIGEKEFKGNPAERAGLNNGTLYGIKVEGLPQESDGTEWEGPKPFTLHPFGDARNKTGAELAQEIIAGGVTQFQRPEDGAWDPHDPNVFYFVTTATMDKKSRLWKLTFKDVTQPDLGGTIEMLLKGNEGQKMMDNLTVTPRGEILIQEDPGKQDHIAKVWRYTLADGNLEEVARHDPRRFAQGGEKFLTYDEESSGIIDVSDILGEGWYLLDVQAHFKHTDPELVEGGQLLAMYVPPAQGEALFTLQDPRVEQTDGITARVTVQPTMPYASKAVVIFELLRIVGDTPEPIAITALEKESWSGTPETLYGHFNVKGNGYEVRVFILDGFSGSPDQAEKSLAEPLVLPVK
;
A
#
# COMPACT_ATOMS: atom_id res chain seq x y z
N MET A 1 -10.46 58.33 24.82
CA MET A 1 -9.76 59.43 25.52
C MET A 1 -9.42 58.95 26.92
N GLY A 2 -8.23 59.28 27.44
CA GLY A 2 -7.82 58.91 28.81
C GLY A 2 -6.32 58.64 28.91
N ASN A 3 -5.62 59.42 29.74
CA ASN A 3 -4.20 59.23 30.08
C ASN A 3 -4.08 58.40 31.36
N LEU A 4 -2.96 57.71 31.58
CA LEU A 4 -2.02 58.10 32.66
C LEU A 4 -0.63 57.45 32.53
N VAL A 5 0.31 57.95 33.35
CA VAL A 5 1.74 57.57 33.42
C VAL A 5 2.12 57.34 34.89
N MET A 6 2.89 56.27 35.19
CA MET A 6 3.90 56.08 36.28
C MET A 6 4.09 54.57 36.57
N ARG A 7 5.26 53.92 36.77
CA ARG A 7 6.71 54.23 36.97
C ARG A 7 7.22 54.16 38.44
N LYS A 8 8.40 53.52 38.61
CA LYS A 8 9.17 53.11 39.85
C LYS A 8 8.83 51.66 40.29
N MET A 9 9.69 50.85 40.95
CA MET A 9 11.16 50.78 41.26
C MET A 9 11.48 49.27 41.51
N ARG A 10 12.65 48.64 41.27
CA ARG A 10 14.07 48.82 41.74
C ARG A 10 14.28 48.57 43.25
N PRO A 11 15.46 48.03 43.70
CA PRO A 11 16.78 47.88 43.05
C PRO A 11 17.24 46.38 42.91
N LEU A 12 18.49 45.94 42.60
CA LEU A 12 19.85 46.31 43.07
C LEU A 12 21.00 45.63 42.23
N THR A 13 22.15 46.32 42.00
CA THR A 13 23.54 45.81 41.70
C THR A 13 23.80 44.84 40.50
N MET A 14 24.97 44.78 39.81
CA MET A 14 26.27 45.51 39.86
C MET A 14 26.95 45.58 38.46
N ALA A 15 28.08 46.29 38.32
CA ALA A 15 28.85 46.54 37.06
C ALA A 15 29.99 45.49 36.83
N LEU A 16 30.95 45.53 35.87
CA LEU A 16 31.55 46.51 34.90
C LEU A 16 32.26 45.67 33.75
N VAL A 17 33.18 45.98 32.80
CA VAL A 17 34.15 47.06 32.41
C VAL A 17 34.58 46.92 30.90
N LEU A 18 35.11 48.01 30.29
CA LEU A 18 36.20 48.08 29.25
C LEU A 18 35.98 47.70 27.76
N ALA A 19 36.90 48.09 26.85
CA ALA A 19 36.82 49.33 26.02
C ALA A 19 37.91 49.45 24.89
N LEU A 20 37.63 50.24 23.83
CA LEU A 20 38.58 50.88 22.86
C LEU A 20 39.40 49.91 21.93
N VAL A 21 40.02 50.26 20.78
CA VAL A 21 40.47 51.52 20.11
C VAL A 21 40.26 51.48 18.58
N VAL A 22 40.18 52.63 17.90
CA VAL A 22 40.33 52.79 16.43
C VAL A 22 41.41 53.85 16.12
N THR A 23 42.25 53.63 15.10
CA THR A 23 43.29 54.60 14.68
C THR A 23 43.56 54.57 13.16
N LEU A 24 43.61 55.74 12.51
CA LEU A 24 44.16 55.93 11.14
C LEU A 24 45.54 56.61 11.21
N LEU A 25 46.41 56.35 10.22
CA LEU A 25 47.62 57.15 9.92
C LEU A 25 47.87 57.25 8.39
N LEU A 26 48.52 58.34 7.96
CA LEU A 26 48.80 58.82 6.59
C LEU A 26 50.04 59.76 6.60
N PRO A 27 50.59 60.29 5.47
CA PRO A 27 50.32 60.02 4.06
C PRO A 27 51.47 59.25 3.35
N PRO A 28 52.50 59.78 2.62
CA PRO A 28 52.89 61.15 2.23
C PRO A 28 53.07 61.44 0.69
N PHE A 29 52.55 62.60 0.26
CA PHE A 29 53.10 63.56 -0.75
C PHE A 29 53.55 63.17 -2.19
N VAL A 30 52.79 63.72 -3.17
CA VAL A 30 53.24 64.62 -4.30
C VAL A 30 54.14 63.99 -5.40
N LEU A 31 53.87 64.16 -6.72
CA LEU A 31 53.77 65.42 -7.47
C LEU A 31 52.84 65.37 -8.70
N LEU A 32 52.49 66.54 -9.25
CA LEU A 32 51.50 66.78 -10.32
C LEU A 32 52.13 66.86 -11.73
N THR A 33 51.57 66.16 -12.72
CA THR A 33 51.55 66.59 -14.13
C THR A 33 50.28 66.08 -14.81
N ALA A 34 49.83 66.76 -15.87
CA ALA A 34 48.73 66.33 -16.73
C ALA A 34 49.16 66.44 -18.19
N GLN A 35 48.93 65.40 -18.98
CA GLN A 35 49.12 65.40 -20.42
C GLN A 35 48.20 64.36 -21.05
N ALA A 36 47.55 64.69 -22.16
CA ALA A 36 46.73 63.77 -22.93
C ALA A 36 47.50 63.29 -24.16
N ASP A 37 47.31 62.03 -24.56
CA ASP A 37 46.77 61.67 -25.89
C ASP A 37 46.78 60.15 -26.14
N ALA A 38 46.19 59.78 -27.28
CA ALA A 38 46.35 58.52 -28.02
C ALA A 38 45.70 57.24 -27.47
N ALA A 39 44.65 56.85 -28.20
CA ALA A 39 43.98 55.55 -28.23
C ALA A 39 44.88 54.31 -28.02
N GLY A 40 44.37 53.35 -27.25
CA GLY A 40 44.94 52.02 -27.06
C GLY A 40 43.84 51.04 -26.64
N GLU A 41 42.91 50.75 -27.55
CA GLU A 41 41.75 49.88 -27.29
C GLU A 41 42.17 48.41 -27.16
N SER A 42 42.66 48.06 -25.96
CA SER A 42 42.84 46.67 -25.56
C SER A 42 41.53 46.17 -24.97
N THR A 43 40.70 45.56 -25.82
CA THR A 43 39.62 44.67 -25.36
C THR A 43 40.25 43.54 -24.57
N LYS A 44 40.30 43.67 -23.24
CA LYS A 44 40.38 42.52 -22.35
C LYS A 44 39.12 41.70 -22.59
N VAL A 45 39.24 40.72 -23.48
CA VAL A 45 38.37 39.54 -23.44
C VAL A 45 38.65 38.89 -22.09
N THR A 46 37.80 39.19 -21.11
CA THR A 46 37.61 38.27 -20.00
C THR A 46 36.95 37.05 -20.61
N GLU A 47 37.77 36.08 -21.01
CA GLU A 47 37.31 34.71 -21.16
C GLU A 47 36.71 34.33 -19.82
N ASN A 48 35.38 34.23 -19.79
CA ASN A 48 34.71 33.47 -18.75
C ASN A 48 35.10 32.02 -19.00
N VAL A 49 36.24 31.62 -18.45
CA VAL A 49 36.63 30.22 -18.33
C VAL A 49 35.62 29.60 -17.39
N TYR A 50 34.52 29.09 -17.96
CA TYR A 50 33.58 28.22 -17.27
C TYR A 50 34.42 27.10 -16.64
N ALA A 51 34.25 26.86 -15.34
CA ALA A 51 35.06 25.86 -14.66
C ALA A 51 34.70 24.47 -15.20
N GLU A 52 35.57 23.93 -16.06
CA GLU A 52 35.42 22.60 -16.60
C GLU A 52 35.81 21.55 -15.56
N LYS A 53 34.95 20.54 -15.38
CA LYS A 53 35.18 19.41 -14.49
C LYS A 53 35.13 18.11 -15.29
N THR A 54 36.18 17.30 -15.17
CA THR A 54 36.13 15.88 -15.56
C THR A 54 35.29 15.12 -14.53
N VAL A 55 34.23 14.47 -15.00
CA VAL A 55 33.37 13.59 -14.21
C VAL A 55 33.28 12.21 -14.84
N THR A 56 33.08 11.20 -14.01
CA THR A 56 32.77 9.84 -14.44
C THR A 56 31.34 9.50 -14.07
N PHE A 57 30.48 9.32 -15.06
CA PHE A 57 29.17 8.71 -14.84
C PHE A 57 29.36 7.23 -14.52
N ALA A 58 28.80 6.78 -13.40
CA ALA A 58 28.64 5.37 -13.08
C ALA A 58 27.19 5.00 -13.44
N VAL A 59 27.03 4.13 -14.44
CA VAL A 59 25.77 3.87 -15.15
C VAL A 59 25.21 2.50 -14.79
N SER A 60 24.04 2.49 -14.14
CA SER A 60 23.31 1.27 -13.76
C SER A 60 21.88 1.24 -14.30
N ASP A 61 21.19 0.12 -14.16
CA ASP A 61 19.73 0.06 -14.24
C ASP A 61 19.06 0.27 -12.87
N VAL A 62 17.72 0.26 -12.82
CA VAL A 62 16.95 0.38 -11.56
C VAL A 62 17.25 -0.74 -10.55
N GLU A 63 17.65 -1.93 -11.02
CA GLU A 63 18.14 -3.04 -10.19
C GLU A 63 19.61 -2.83 -9.74
N GLN A 64 20.17 -1.63 -9.94
CA GLN A 64 21.54 -1.21 -9.61
C GLN A 64 22.66 -2.02 -10.30
N ARG A 65 22.35 -2.78 -11.35
CA ARG A 65 23.32 -3.57 -12.11
C ARG A 65 23.97 -2.71 -13.20
N PRO A 66 25.23 -2.94 -13.58
CA PRO A 66 25.86 -2.23 -14.70
C PRO A 66 25.07 -2.42 -16.00
N VAL A 67 24.79 -1.32 -16.70
CA VAL A 67 24.17 -1.39 -18.04
C VAL A 67 25.16 -2.03 -19.03
N PRO A 68 24.69 -2.82 -20.02
CA PRO A 68 25.51 -3.29 -21.14
C PRO A 68 26.18 -2.14 -21.93
N ALA A 69 27.00 -2.51 -22.91
CA ALA A 69 27.67 -1.54 -23.78
C ALA A 69 26.66 -0.59 -24.44
N ALA A 70 26.76 0.70 -24.11
CA ALA A 70 25.78 1.72 -24.45
C ALA A 70 26.46 2.99 -24.97
N THR A 71 25.69 3.85 -25.63
CA THR A 71 26.12 5.21 -25.98
C THR A 71 25.32 6.24 -25.22
N MET A 72 26.01 7.15 -24.54
CA MET A 72 25.44 8.26 -23.80
C MET A 72 25.39 9.53 -24.65
N THR A 73 24.27 10.21 -24.62
CA THR A 73 24.08 11.58 -25.12
C THR A 73 23.76 12.50 -23.94
N ILE A 74 24.46 13.64 -23.87
CA ILE A 74 24.43 14.61 -22.78
C ILE A 74 24.04 15.97 -23.39
N PHE A 75 22.93 16.54 -22.95
CA PHE A 75 22.36 17.78 -23.49
C PHE A 75 22.12 18.83 -22.40
N LYS A 76 22.17 20.11 -22.75
CA LYS A 76 21.87 21.19 -21.80
C LYS A 76 20.38 21.23 -21.49
N THR A 77 20.05 21.31 -20.21
CA THR A 77 18.69 21.39 -19.70
C THR A 77 18.54 22.56 -18.72
N ASP A 78 17.32 23.07 -18.57
CA ASP A 78 16.97 23.84 -17.38
C ASP A 78 16.81 22.92 -16.15
N ALA A 79 16.60 23.52 -14.99
CA ALA A 79 16.42 22.82 -13.72
C ALA A 79 15.15 21.94 -13.66
N ASP A 80 14.24 22.08 -14.63
CA ASP A 80 12.99 21.32 -14.73
C ASP A 80 13.11 20.11 -15.69
N GLY A 81 14.31 19.84 -16.22
CA GLY A 81 14.57 18.71 -17.11
C GLY A 81 14.23 18.95 -18.58
N LYS A 82 13.92 20.18 -18.99
CA LYS A 82 13.64 20.53 -20.38
C LYS A 82 14.90 20.97 -21.12
N THR A 83 15.13 20.40 -22.31
CA THR A 83 16.26 20.73 -23.19
C THR A 83 16.24 22.21 -23.59
N VAL A 84 17.36 22.92 -23.37
CA VAL A 84 17.53 24.37 -23.65
C VAL A 84 18.72 24.69 -24.57
N GLY A 85 19.23 23.69 -25.30
CA GLY A 85 20.32 23.86 -26.25
C GLY A 85 20.54 22.61 -27.09
N GLU A 86 21.64 22.60 -27.83
CA GLU A 86 22.11 21.44 -28.59
C GLU A 86 22.78 20.40 -27.65
N ASP A 87 23.02 19.19 -28.18
CA ASP A 87 23.79 18.15 -27.50
C ASP A 87 25.22 18.64 -27.25
N VAL A 88 25.71 18.41 -26.03
CA VAL A 88 27.07 18.78 -25.60
C VAL A 88 28.04 17.65 -25.89
N TYR A 89 27.57 16.41 -25.74
CA TYR A 89 28.20 15.20 -26.24
C TYR A 89 27.12 14.26 -26.78
N ALA A 90 27.32 13.70 -27.95
CA ALA A 90 26.49 12.62 -28.51
C ALA A 90 27.39 11.42 -28.82
N GLY A 91 26.96 10.21 -28.47
CA GLY A 91 27.72 8.98 -28.73
C GLY A 91 28.91 8.72 -27.79
N LEU A 92 28.90 9.26 -26.57
CA LEU A 92 29.93 8.97 -25.55
C LEU A 92 29.81 7.49 -25.13
N ALA A 93 30.85 6.69 -25.38
CA ALA A 93 30.82 5.26 -25.08
C ALA A 93 30.75 4.99 -23.56
N VAL A 94 29.86 4.09 -23.16
CA VAL A 94 29.76 3.54 -21.81
C VAL A 94 30.37 2.13 -21.82
N THR A 95 31.45 1.96 -21.06
CA THR A 95 32.19 0.70 -20.94
C THR A 95 32.22 0.29 -19.47
N ASP A 96 31.90 -0.97 -19.17
CA ASP A 96 31.84 -1.53 -17.81
C ASP A 96 30.97 -0.68 -16.84
N GLY A 97 29.86 -0.15 -17.35
CA GLY A 97 28.99 0.77 -16.61
C GLY A 97 29.63 2.14 -16.29
N ARG A 98 30.62 2.61 -17.07
CA ARG A 98 31.27 3.91 -16.86
C ARG A 98 31.44 4.73 -18.14
N ALA A 99 31.25 6.04 -18.01
CA ALA A 99 31.55 7.03 -19.06
C ALA A 99 32.23 8.26 -18.43
N THR A 100 33.44 8.61 -18.89
CA THR A 100 34.21 9.74 -18.35
C THR A 100 34.28 10.87 -19.38
N VAL A 101 33.96 12.10 -18.96
CA VAL A 101 33.87 13.28 -19.83
C VAL A 101 34.18 14.56 -19.06
N THR A 102 34.68 15.58 -19.74
CA THR A 102 34.86 16.93 -19.19
C THR A 102 33.67 17.81 -19.59
N LEU A 103 33.01 18.42 -18.62
CA LEU A 103 31.85 19.29 -18.83
C LEU A 103 32.08 20.65 -18.12
N PRO A 104 31.67 21.78 -18.71
CA PRO A 104 31.60 23.05 -17.99
C PRO A 104 30.49 23.03 -16.94
N GLU A 105 30.53 23.95 -15.97
CA GLU A 105 29.46 24.07 -14.97
C GLU A 105 28.06 24.27 -15.62
N GLY A 106 27.05 23.61 -15.08
CA GLY A 106 25.68 23.67 -15.59
C GLY A 106 24.83 22.44 -15.25
N THR A 107 23.59 22.45 -15.74
CA THR A 107 22.61 21.37 -15.58
C THR A 107 22.46 20.60 -16.89
N TYR A 108 22.47 19.27 -16.81
CA TYR A 108 22.50 18.37 -17.96
C TYR A 108 21.43 17.28 -17.86
N GLY A 109 20.77 17.00 -18.98
CA GLY A 109 19.97 15.80 -19.18
C GLY A 109 20.81 14.72 -19.84
N ILE A 110 20.45 13.45 -19.61
CA ILE A 110 21.17 12.27 -20.10
C ILE A 110 20.19 11.32 -20.79
N THR A 111 20.57 10.84 -21.97
CA THR A 111 19.94 9.70 -22.66
C THR A 111 21.00 8.63 -22.92
N LEU A 112 20.63 7.38 -22.77
CA LEU A 112 21.46 6.20 -22.94
C LEU A 112 20.82 5.27 -23.98
N THR A 113 21.43 5.16 -25.15
CA THR A 113 21.03 4.19 -26.17
C THR A 113 21.62 2.82 -25.79
N VAL A 114 20.76 1.85 -25.49
CA VAL A 114 21.13 0.46 -25.18
C VAL A 114 20.42 -0.44 -26.20
N ASP A 115 21.18 -1.26 -26.94
CA ASP A 115 20.67 -2.12 -28.03
C ASP A 115 19.75 -1.40 -29.05
N GLY A 116 19.99 -0.11 -29.28
CA GLY A 116 19.21 0.73 -30.20
C GLY A 116 17.89 1.28 -29.64
N LYS A 117 17.54 0.97 -28.38
CA LYS A 117 16.46 1.62 -27.63
C LYS A 117 17.04 2.78 -26.80
N ASP A 118 16.42 3.96 -26.85
CA ASP A 118 16.86 5.15 -26.08
C ASP A 118 16.18 5.21 -24.71
N TYR A 119 16.97 5.20 -23.64
CA TYR A 119 16.51 5.32 -22.26
C TYR A 119 16.95 6.66 -21.67
N ARG A 120 15.99 7.47 -21.23
CA ARG A 120 16.26 8.78 -20.64
C ARG A 120 16.42 8.67 -19.13
N TYR A 121 17.44 9.32 -18.57
CA TYR A 121 17.53 9.51 -17.12
C TYR A 121 16.35 10.39 -16.65
N PRO A 122 15.50 9.96 -15.70
CA PRO A 122 14.33 10.74 -15.29
C PRO A 122 14.69 12.02 -14.50
N GLY A 123 15.91 12.14 -13.97
CA GLY A 123 16.41 13.33 -13.29
C GLY A 123 17.27 14.25 -14.16
N VAL A 124 17.95 15.19 -13.50
CA VAL A 124 18.99 16.05 -14.11
C VAL A 124 20.30 15.97 -13.32
N VAL A 125 21.43 16.11 -14.00
CA VAL A 125 22.76 16.16 -13.35
C VAL A 125 23.24 17.60 -13.27
N ASN A 126 23.69 18.02 -12.08
CA ASN A 126 24.33 19.32 -11.88
C ASN A 126 25.85 19.15 -11.76
N ILE A 127 26.57 19.85 -12.65
CA ILE A 127 28.04 19.93 -12.66
C ILE A 127 28.46 21.29 -12.11
N SER A 128 29.30 21.28 -11.09
CA SER A 128 30.06 22.42 -10.61
C SER A 128 31.47 21.97 -10.20
N ALA A 129 32.37 22.91 -9.91
CA ALA A 129 33.68 22.62 -9.33
C ALA A 129 33.62 21.77 -8.04
N THR A 130 32.48 21.77 -7.31
CA THR A 130 32.27 21.01 -6.07
C THR A 130 31.46 19.71 -6.23
N SER A 131 30.99 19.37 -7.43
CA SER A 131 30.41 18.04 -7.71
C SER A 131 31.42 16.92 -7.42
N PRO A 132 30.98 15.69 -7.09
CA PRO A 132 31.88 14.55 -6.96
C PRO A 132 32.50 14.15 -8.31
N ASP A 133 33.66 13.48 -8.28
CA ASP A 133 34.37 13.04 -9.50
C ASP A 133 33.72 11.79 -10.14
N THR A 134 32.87 11.08 -9.39
CA THR A 134 31.96 10.06 -9.91
C THR A 134 30.53 10.43 -9.55
N ILE A 135 29.63 10.36 -10.54
CA ILE A 135 28.20 10.68 -10.41
C ILE A 135 27.41 9.41 -10.76
N PRO A 136 26.56 8.87 -9.86
CA PRO A 136 25.67 7.77 -10.21
C PRO A 136 24.56 8.27 -11.14
N VAL A 137 24.26 7.48 -12.17
CA VAL A 137 23.14 7.67 -13.09
C VAL A 137 22.54 6.29 -13.31
N PHE A 138 21.25 6.13 -13.06
CA PHE A 138 20.54 4.90 -13.40
C PHE A 138 19.59 5.15 -14.57
N VAL A 139 19.18 4.11 -15.29
CA VAL A 139 18.12 4.20 -16.31
C VAL A 139 17.13 3.05 -16.18
N PRO A 140 15.83 3.27 -16.45
CA PRO A 140 14.81 2.23 -16.47
C PRO A 140 14.96 1.39 -17.75
N VAL A 141 16.02 0.57 -17.82
CA VAL A 141 16.29 -0.32 -18.97
C VAL A 141 15.25 -1.43 -18.96
N VAL A 142 14.32 -1.33 -19.91
CA VAL A 142 13.15 -2.20 -20.07
C VAL A 142 13.58 -3.61 -20.47
N GLU A 143 13.27 -4.59 -19.63
CA GLU A 143 13.39 -6.01 -19.96
C GLU A 143 12.15 -6.49 -20.75
N ASP A 144 12.39 -7.19 -21.87
CA ASP A 144 11.32 -7.70 -22.72
C ASP A 144 10.77 -9.02 -22.14
N ASP A 145 9.66 -8.94 -21.39
CA ASP A 145 8.98 -10.04 -20.69
C ASP A 145 7.45 -9.87 -20.81
N PRO A 146 6.67 -10.94 -21.08
CA PRO A 146 5.21 -10.84 -21.26
C PRO A 146 4.44 -10.46 -19.99
N ASN A 147 5.01 -10.67 -18.81
CA ASN A 147 4.39 -10.35 -17.52
C ASN A 147 4.78 -8.96 -17.02
N ARG A 148 5.57 -8.19 -17.80
CA ARG A 148 5.90 -6.80 -17.47
C ARG A 148 4.79 -5.87 -18.00
N GLY A 149 4.10 -5.18 -17.09
CA GLY A 149 3.12 -4.16 -17.45
C GLY A 149 3.76 -2.95 -18.14
N PRO A 150 2.99 -2.13 -18.87
CA PRO A 150 3.53 -1.13 -19.80
C PRO A 150 4.35 -0.03 -19.11
N SER A 151 4.08 0.28 -17.84
CA SER A 151 4.77 1.32 -17.07
C SER A 151 5.99 0.84 -16.27
N SER A 152 6.18 -0.47 -16.07
CA SER A 152 7.35 -1.02 -15.37
C SER A 152 8.51 -1.29 -16.32
N SER A 153 9.76 -1.12 -15.87
CA SER A 153 10.95 -1.56 -16.62
C SER A 153 11.39 -2.99 -16.34
N LYS A 154 10.90 -3.64 -15.27
CA LYS A 154 11.33 -4.99 -14.87
C LYS A 154 10.17 -5.99 -14.79
N PRO A 155 10.38 -7.28 -15.12
CA PRO A 155 9.37 -8.31 -14.90
C PRO A 155 9.06 -8.48 -13.40
N PRO A 156 7.97 -9.17 -13.04
CA PRO A 156 7.62 -9.46 -11.67
C PRO A 156 8.77 -10.01 -10.81
N TYR A 157 8.84 -9.52 -9.58
CA TYR A 157 9.71 -9.99 -8.52
C TYR A 157 9.12 -11.20 -7.79
N LEU A 158 7.81 -11.44 -7.91
CA LEU A 158 7.16 -12.68 -7.53
C LEU A 158 6.98 -13.62 -8.74
N VAL A 159 6.93 -14.93 -8.48
CA VAL A 159 6.60 -15.99 -9.43
C VAL A 159 5.41 -16.82 -8.92
N PRO A 160 4.51 -17.29 -9.80
CA PRO A 160 3.37 -18.12 -9.42
C PRO A 160 3.82 -19.49 -8.90
N MET A 161 3.07 -20.04 -7.95
CA MET A 161 3.33 -21.36 -7.34
C MET A 161 2.26 -22.41 -7.64
N MET A 162 1.13 -22.02 -8.23
CA MET A 162 0.06 -22.90 -8.70
C MET A 162 -0.41 -22.53 -10.12
N ASP A 163 -1.01 -23.47 -10.82
CA ASP A 163 -1.57 -23.24 -12.17
C ASP A 163 -2.69 -22.18 -12.14
N GLY A 164 -2.69 -21.29 -13.12
CA GLY A 164 -3.71 -20.24 -13.30
C GLY A 164 -3.47 -18.94 -12.54
N VAL A 165 -2.44 -18.84 -11.69
CA VAL A 165 -2.02 -17.55 -11.11
C VAL A 165 -1.27 -16.72 -12.17
N GLU A 166 -1.73 -15.49 -12.40
CA GLU A 166 -0.99 -14.49 -13.19
C GLU A 166 -0.37 -13.45 -12.25
N ILE A 167 0.83 -12.96 -12.57
CA ILE A 167 1.46 -11.84 -11.85
C ILE A 167 1.99 -10.85 -12.89
N LYS A 168 1.70 -9.56 -12.72
CA LYS A 168 2.09 -8.48 -13.64
C LYS A 168 2.75 -7.33 -12.87
N SER A 169 3.86 -6.80 -13.37
CA SER A 169 4.54 -5.65 -12.73
C SER A 169 4.05 -4.31 -13.29
N LEU A 170 3.60 -3.41 -12.40
CA LEU A 170 3.00 -2.13 -12.78
C LEU A 170 4.04 -1.01 -12.76
N LEU A 171 4.89 -0.96 -11.72
CA LEU A 171 6.04 -0.06 -11.57
C LEU A 171 7.15 -0.77 -10.82
N THR A 172 8.41 -0.56 -11.20
CA THR A 172 9.58 -0.83 -10.36
C THR A 172 10.14 0.49 -9.83
N VAL A 173 10.77 0.45 -8.66
CA VAL A 173 11.36 1.66 -8.05
C VAL A 173 12.35 2.33 -9.00
N GLY A 174 12.19 3.65 -9.16
CA GLY A 174 12.92 4.46 -10.13
C GLY A 174 12.26 4.58 -11.52
N ASP A 175 11.27 3.76 -11.85
CA ASP A 175 10.39 4.01 -13.00
C ASP A 175 9.60 5.30 -12.78
N GLY A 176 9.35 6.04 -13.86
CA GLY A 176 8.81 7.40 -13.80
C GLY A 176 7.71 7.66 -14.82
N VAL A 177 6.61 8.25 -14.35
CA VAL A 177 5.41 8.58 -15.13
C VAL A 177 5.16 10.10 -15.12
N PRO A 178 4.24 10.65 -15.92
CA PRO A 178 3.86 12.06 -15.85
C PRO A 178 3.39 12.48 -14.46
N GLY A 179 4.07 13.46 -13.86
CA GLY A 179 3.72 14.06 -12.57
C GLY A 179 2.62 15.11 -12.68
N LYS A 180 2.13 15.58 -11.54
CA LYS A 180 1.07 16.62 -11.47
C LYS A 180 1.44 17.96 -12.09
N ASP A 181 2.72 18.32 -12.08
CA ASP A 181 3.29 19.52 -12.73
C ASP A 181 3.84 19.23 -14.15
N GLY A 182 3.73 17.99 -14.62
CA GLY A 182 4.25 17.54 -15.92
C GLY A 182 5.70 17.04 -15.90
N LYS A 183 6.39 17.06 -14.76
CA LYS A 183 7.73 16.44 -14.61
C LYS A 183 7.62 14.94 -14.33
N PRO A 184 8.67 14.12 -14.53
CA PRO A 184 8.64 12.73 -14.12
C PRO A 184 8.42 12.57 -12.60
N TYR A 185 7.36 11.87 -12.20
CA TYR A 185 7.14 11.43 -10.82
C TYR A 185 7.51 9.95 -10.73
N ARG A 186 8.36 9.59 -9.76
CA ARG A 186 9.02 8.28 -9.68
C ARG A 186 8.46 7.41 -8.56
N MET A 187 8.41 6.10 -8.77
CA MET A 187 8.17 5.15 -7.67
C MET A 187 9.40 5.16 -6.75
N VAL A 188 9.18 5.39 -5.46
CA VAL A 188 10.22 5.40 -4.41
C VAL A 188 10.26 4.03 -3.74
N GLY A 189 11.44 3.64 -3.23
CA GLY A 189 11.65 2.38 -2.54
C GLY A 189 10.96 2.29 -1.19
N ILE A 190 11.01 1.08 -0.63
CA ILE A 190 10.27 0.72 0.58
C ILE A 190 8.76 1.04 0.40
N PRO A 191 8.10 0.52 -0.66
CA PRO A 191 6.65 0.64 -0.85
C PRO A 191 5.91 -0.20 0.19
N ASP A 192 4.71 0.22 0.53
CA ASP A 192 3.95 -0.40 1.62
C ASP A 192 2.45 -0.08 1.49
N GLY A 193 1.63 -0.71 2.33
CA GLY A 193 0.25 -0.34 2.67
C GLY A 193 -0.56 0.33 1.56
N LEU A 194 -1.33 -0.45 0.81
CA LEU A 194 -2.08 0.02 -0.35
C LEU A 194 -3.52 0.45 -0.02
N GLY A 195 -4.10 1.28 -0.88
CA GLY A 195 -5.52 1.62 -0.84
C GLY A 195 -6.05 2.05 -2.20
N VAL A 196 -7.21 1.56 -2.63
CA VAL A 196 -7.69 1.73 -4.01
C VAL A 196 -9.11 2.32 -4.11
N TYR A 197 -9.38 3.08 -5.18
CA TYR A 197 -10.75 3.47 -5.57
C TYR A 197 -10.89 3.64 -7.08
N ASP A 198 -12.08 3.33 -7.58
CA ASP A 198 -12.47 3.63 -8.96
C ASP A 198 -12.61 5.14 -9.20
N ASN A 199 -12.11 5.64 -10.33
CA ASN A 199 -12.33 7.03 -10.75
C ASN A 199 -13.61 7.18 -11.60
N GLY A 200 -14.21 6.08 -12.07
CA GLY A 200 -15.44 6.07 -12.86
C GLY A 200 -15.26 6.46 -14.34
N ASP A 201 -14.03 6.60 -14.81
CA ASP A 201 -13.67 7.09 -16.16
C ASP A 201 -12.87 6.08 -17.01
N GLY A 202 -12.74 4.83 -16.54
CA GLY A 202 -11.87 3.80 -17.12
C GLY A 202 -10.51 3.68 -16.43
N THR A 203 -10.19 4.59 -15.50
CA THR A 203 -9.03 4.49 -14.61
C THR A 203 -9.45 4.20 -13.17
N PHE A 204 -8.50 3.78 -12.35
CA PHE A 204 -8.60 3.74 -10.90
C PHE A 204 -7.45 4.54 -10.28
N THR A 205 -7.62 4.95 -9.03
CA THR A 205 -6.56 5.54 -8.21
C THR A 205 -6.05 4.50 -7.21
N LEU A 206 -4.73 4.33 -7.15
CA LEU A 206 -4.05 3.62 -6.06
C LEU A 206 -3.30 4.63 -5.19
N LEU A 207 -3.38 4.42 -3.88
CA LEU A 207 -2.58 5.04 -2.84
C LEU A 207 -1.61 3.98 -2.30
N MET A 208 -0.40 4.41 -1.97
CA MET A 208 0.70 3.55 -1.52
C MET A 208 1.48 4.29 -0.44
N ASN A 209 1.65 3.65 0.72
CA ASN A 209 2.59 4.10 1.74
C ASN A 209 4.03 3.94 1.25
N HIS A 210 4.94 4.67 1.89
CA HIS A 210 6.37 4.44 1.77
C HIS A 210 6.97 4.49 3.17
N GLU A 211 7.48 3.36 3.66
CA GLU A 211 7.86 3.10 5.07
C GLU A 211 9.14 3.86 5.51
N LEU A 212 9.64 4.78 4.69
CA LEU A 212 10.90 5.50 4.89
C LEU A 212 11.09 6.09 6.31
N PRO A 213 12.25 5.86 6.95
CA PRO A 213 12.64 6.56 8.17
C PRO A 213 12.68 8.09 7.99
N ASN A 214 12.30 8.87 9.01
CA ASN A 214 12.05 10.32 8.95
C ASN A 214 13.19 11.27 8.49
N THR A 215 14.34 10.74 8.08
CA THR A 215 15.47 11.50 7.52
C THR A 215 15.94 11.01 6.14
N ALA A 216 15.34 9.92 5.64
CA ALA A 216 15.62 9.33 4.33
C ALA A 216 14.92 10.07 3.17
N GLY A 217 15.20 9.67 1.93
CA GLY A 217 14.56 10.18 0.72
C GLY A 217 14.87 11.64 0.37
N ALA A 218 14.09 12.18 -0.57
CA ALA A 218 14.05 13.60 -0.88
C ALA A 218 13.00 14.35 -0.03
N VAL A 219 12.96 15.67 -0.11
CA VAL A 219 11.85 16.45 0.47
C VAL A 219 10.59 16.25 -0.40
N ARG A 220 9.51 15.79 0.21
CA ARG A 220 8.21 15.54 -0.43
C ARG A 220 7.31 16.78 -0.39
N ALA A 221 6.16 16.75 -1.08
CA ALA A 221 5.27 17.91 -1.23
C ALA A 221 4.76 18.52 0.09
N HIS A 222 4.74 17.73 1.18
CA HIS A 222 4.38 18.19 2.53
C HIS A 222 5.48 19.00 3.25
N GLY A 223 6.67 19.15 2.64
CA GLY A 223 7.76 20.01 3.10
C GLY A 223 8.83 19.33 3.98
N ALA A 224 8.70 18.03 4.27
CA ALA A 224 9.69 17.25 5.03
C ALA A 224 10.22 16.04 4.25
N LYS A 225 11.13 15.31 4.90
CA LYS A 225 11.70 14.04 4.47
C LYS A 225 11.02 12.87 5.19
N GLY A 226 11.33 11.65 4.76
CA GLY A 226 10.82 10.42 5.36
C GLY A 226 9.57 9.90 4.68
N ALA A 227 8.75 9.20 5.45
CA ALA A 227 7.58 8.51 4.95
C ALA A 227 6.55 9.47 4.34
N PHE A 228 5.82 8.98 3.35
CA PHE A 228 4.79 9.71 2.64
C PHE A 228 3.85 8.74 1.92
N VAL A 229 2.76 9.25 1.40
CA VAL A 229 1.84 8.48 0.55
C VAL A 229 1.95 8.96 -0.89
N SER A 230 2.25 8.05 -1.80
CA SER A 230 2.16 8.29 -3.25
C SER A 230 0.74 7.99 -3.75
N LYS A 231 0.32 8.73 -4.78
CA LYS A 231 -0.98 8.58 -5.46
C LYS A 231 -0.75 8.36 -6.95
N TRP A 232 -1.31 7.28 -7.47
CA TRP A 232 -1.14 6.82 -8.85
C TRP A 232 -2.48 6.74 -9.56
N ILE A 233 -2.54 7.12 -10.84
CA ILE A 233 -3.71 6.91 -11.70
C ILE A 233 -3.37 5.82 -12.71
N ILE A 234 -4.14 4.74 -12.69
CA ILE A 234 -3.85 3.50 -13.43
C ILE A 234 -5.06 3.12 -14.30
N ASP A 235 -4.79 2.73 -15.53
CA ASP A 235 -5.79 2.35 -16.53
C ASP A 235 -6.24 0.89 -16.35
N LYS A 236 -7.56 0.66 -16.29
CA LYS A 236 -8.12 -0.67 -15.95
C LYS A 236 -7.88 -1.74 -17.02
N GLU A 237 -7.83 -1.35 -18.30
CA GLU A 237 -7.71 -2.29 -19.42
C GLU A 237 -6.24 -2.67 -19.67
N THR A 238 -5.33 -1.71 -19.52
CA THR A 238 -3.91 -1.86 -19.90
C THR A 238 -2.95 -1.99 -18.72
N LEU A 239 -3.40 -1.70 -17.49
CA LEU A 239 -2.57 -1.52 -16.29
C LEU A 239 -1.44 -0.48 -16.46
N GLU A 240 -1.61 0.46 -17.41
CA GLU A 240 -0.69 1.58 -17.59
C GLU A 240 -0.92 2.64 -16.51
N VAL A 241 0.12 2.91 -15.73
CA VAL A 241 0.15 4.02 -14.78
C VAL A 241 0.36 5.32 -15.56
N LYS A 242 -0.72 6.09 -15.71
CA LYS A 242 -0.77 7.32 -16.51
C LYS A 242 -0.18 8.53 -15.78
N ARG A 243 -0.21 8.53 -14.44
CA ARG A 243 0.15 9.70 -13.62
C ARG A 243 0.54 9.35 -12.18
N GLY A 244 1.40 10.17 -11.57
CA GLY A 244 1.75 10.11 -10.15
C GLY A 244 1.78 11.49 -9.46
N GLU A 245 1.47 11.54 -8.16
CA GLU A 245 1.65 12.70 -7.28
C GLU A 245 1.78 12.30 -5.80
N ASP A 246 2.37 13.15 -4.95
CA ASP A 246 2.28 12.96 -3.49
C ASP A 246 0.86 13.25 -3.01
N LEU A 247 0.23 12.33 -2.28
CA LEU A 247 -1.06 12.60 -1.63
C LEU A 247 -0.90 13.66 -0.54
N ILE A 248 0.05 13.47 0.37
CA ILE A 248 0.20 14.32 1.56
C ILE A 248 0.78 15.69 1.18
N GLN A 249 0.02 16.74 1.49
CA GLN A 249 0.39 18.14 1.21
C GLN A 249 0.50 18.99 2.47
N ARG A 250 -0.27 18.68 3.53
CA ARG A 250 -0.39 19.48 4.77
C ARG A 250 -0.98 18.66 5.91
N PHE A 251 -0.74 19.08 7.15
CA PHE A 251 -1.12 18.39 8.38
C PHE A 251 -2.01 19.23 9.29
N VAL A 252 -2.98 18.60 9.94
CA VAL A 252 -3.84 19.13 11.00
C VAL A 252 -3.55 18.31 12.25
N LEU A 253 -2.66 18.85 13.08
CA LEU A 253 -2.15 18.18 14.29
C LEU A 253 -2.95 18.54 15.54
N TRP A 254 -2.99 17.65 16.52
CA TRP A 254 -3.69 17.85 17.78
C TRP A 254 -2.93 18.78 18.73
N ASN A 255 -3.66 19.72 19.35
CA ASN A 255 -3.11 20.60 20.36
C ASN A 255 -3.49 20.11 21.76
N LYS A 256 -2.58 19.37 22.42
CA LYS A 256 -2.80 18.86 23.79
C LYS A 256 -3.02 19.97 24.84
N GLU A 257 -2.52 21.19 24.63
CA GLU A 257 -2.72 22.32 25.56
C GLU A 257 -4.10 22.97 25.40
N GLN A 258 -4.62 23.01 24.18
CA GLN A 258 -5.91 23.65 23.84
C GLN A 258 -7.07 22.65 23.72
N ASN A 259 -6.77 21.34 23.72
CA ASN A 259 -7.70 20.23 23.52
C ASN A 259 -8.58 20.38 22.25
N GLN A 260 -7.93 20.77 21.15
CA GLN A 260 -8.53 20.97 19.82
C GLN A 260 -7.48 20.74 18.72
N TYR A 261 -7.89 20.64 17.46
CA TYR A 261 -6.97 20.63 16.33
C TYR A 261 -6.38 22.02 16.02
N ASN A 262 -5.13 22.06 15.59
CA ASN A 262 -4.48 23.27 15.07
C ASN A 262 -4.96 23.60 13.65
N ALA A 263 -4.67 24.82 13.18
CA ALA A 263 -4.78 25.15 11.76
C ALA A 263 -3.77 24.34 10.92
N PRO A 264 -4.02 24.12 9.60
CA PRO A 264 -3.13 23.33 8.75
C PRO A 264 -1.69 23.86 8.68
N VAL A 265 -0.70 22.96 8.74
CA VAL A 265 0.74 23.24 8.69
C VAL A 265 1.48 22.33 7.68
N GLN A 266 2.73 22.67 7.38
CA GLN A 266 3.67 21.89 6.56
C GLN A 266 4.99 21.70 7.32
N ASN A 267 5.90 20.89 6.75
CA ASN A 267 7.22 20.55 7.32
C ASN A 267 7.12 19.73 8.61
N ILE A 268 6.13 18.84 8.68
CA ILE A 268 6.03 17.78 9.71
C ILE A 268 6.65 16.52 9.11
N ASP A 269 7.57 15.90 9.81
CA ASP A 269 8.16 14.63 9.42
C ASP A 269 7.26 13.45 9.80
N LEU A 270 7.27 12.43 8.94
CA LEU A 270 6.69 11.11 9.17
C LEU A 270 7.80 10.07 9.07
N SER A 271 7.61 8.94 9.76
CA SER A 271 8.50 7.79 9.71
C SER A 271 7.64 6.56 9.58
N ARG A 272 8.05 5.57 8.78
CA ARG A 272 7.57 4.20 8.93
C ARG A 272 6.04 4.09 8.84
N LEU A 273 5.46 4.56 7.73
CA LEU A 273 4.09 4.23 7.40
C LEU A 273 4.11 2.82 6.79
N CYS A 274 3.65 1.82 7.55
CA CYS A 274 3.67 0.40 7.17
C CYS A 274 2.39 0.04 6.37
N SER A 275 1.60 -0.97 6.74
CA SER A 275 0.29 -1.23 6.12
C SER A 275 -0.75 -0.09 6.29
N ALA A 276 -1.90 -0.24 5.64
CA ALA A 276 -2.92 0.80 5.51
C ALA A 276 -4.35 0.27 5.32
N ASP A 277 -5.33 1.17 5.44
CA ASP A 277 -6.73 0.92 5.09
C ASP A 277 -7.29 2.08 4.23
N LEU A 278 -8.07 1.75 3.19
CA LEU A 278 -8.90 2.72 2.47
C LEU A 278 -10.37 2.27 2.49
N PRO A 279 -11.06 2.44 3.63
CA PRO A 279 -12.34 1.82 3.86
C PRO A 279 -13.43 2.46 2.98
N PRO A 280 -14.55 1.76 2.76
CA PRO A 280 -15.69 2.32 2.02
C PRO A 280 -16.25 3.56 2.73
N GLN A 281 -16.91 4.44 1.97
CA GLN A 281 -17.48 5.69 2.49
C GLN A 281 -18.42 5.48 3.70
N SER A 282 -19.12 4.33 3.76
CA SER A 282 -19.98 3.91 4.87
C SER A 282 -19.25 3.75 6.22
N ALA A 283 -17.92 3.57 6.22
CA ALA A 283 -17.13 3.54 7.43
C ALA A 283 -17.14 4.92 8.14
N PHE A 284 -17.13 6.01 7.36
CA PHE A 284 -17.09 7.39 7.86
C PHE A 284 -18.39 8.19 7.70
N TYR A 285 -19.36 7.71 6.91
CA TYR A 285 -20.68 8.33 6.72
C TYR A 285 -21.83 7.36 7.00
N ASP A 286 -22.80 7.78 7.81
CA ASP A 286 -24.08 7.10 7.96
C ASP A 286 -25.17 7.88 7.22
N GLU A 287 -25.63 7.35 6.08
CA GLU A 287 -26.67 7.99 5.27
C GLU A 287 -28.00 8.17 6.03
N LYS A 288 -28.30 7.24 6.93
CA LYS A 288 -29.58 7.17 7.65
C LYS A 288 -29.80 8.32 8.62
N SER A 289 -28.74 8.75 9.33
CA SER A 289 -28.73 9.93 10.20
C SER A 289 -28.22 11.19 9.49
N GLY A 290 -27.44 11.03 8.43
CA GLY A 290 -26.68 12.11 7.78
C GLY A 290 -25.45 12.56 8.56
N LYS A 291 -25.06 11.87 9.64
CA LYS A 291 -23.80 12.09 10.37
C LYS A 291 -22.61 11.57 9.57
N GLY A 292 -21.44 12.19 9.74
CA GLY A 292 -20.19 11.65 9.22
C GLY A 292 -19.48 12.49 8.18
N TYR A 293 -18.41 11.94 7.62
CA TYR A 293 -17.62 12.49 6.52
C TYR A 293 -17.90 11.71 5.23
N GLN A 294 -18.36 12.41 4.19
CA GLN A 294 -18.94 11.84 2.96
C GLN A 294 -17.90 11.51 1.88
N ASP A 295 -16.65 11.32 2.26
CA ASP A 295 -15.52 11.04 1.37
C ASP A 295 -14.57 10.08 2.09
N ARG A 296 -13.60 9.50 1.37
CA ARG A 296 -12.67 8.53 1.94
C ARG A 296 -11.55 9.22 2.73
N LEU A 297 -11.08 8.53 3.76
CA LEU A 297 -9.82 8.83 4.46
C LEU A 297 -8.95 7.59 4.30
N PHE A 298 -7.70 7.78 3.87
CA PHE A 298 -6.70 6.73 3.85
C PHE A 298 -6.01 6.67 5.22
N MET A 299 -5.98 5.49 5.84
CA MET A 299 -5.67 5.30 7.26
C MET A 299 -4.37 4.51 7.40
N ASN A 300 -3.48 4.97 8.28
CA ASN A 300 -2.21 4.31 8.61
C ASN A 300 -1.68 4.88 9.94
N GLY A 301 -0.52 4.42 10.39
CA GLY A 301 0.22 5.09 11.46
C GLY A 301 1.73 4.93 11.29
N GLU A 302 2.49 5.48 12.25
CA GLU A 302 3.94 5.29 12.30
C GLU A 302 4.33 4.02 13.09
N GLU A 303 4.92 3.03 12.43
CA GLU A 303 5.71 1.93 13.01
C GLU A 303 7.01 2.53 13.60
N LYS A 304 6.94 3.13 14.80
CA LYS A 304 8.04 3.95 15.34
C LYS A 304 8.29 3.70 16.81
N GLY A 305 8.05 2.47 17.24
CA GLY A 305 7.83 2.12 18.62
C GLY A 305 6.62 2.89 19.21
N ARG A 306 6.47 2.73 20.52
CA ARG A 306 5.33 3.19 21.34
C ARG A 306 4.93 4.67 21.25
N GLU A 307 5.70 5.53 20.59
CA GLU A 307 5.33 6.93 20.38
C GLU A 307 4.82 7.24 18.97
N GLY A 308 4.65 6.22 18.12
CA GLY A 308 4.06 6.34 16.79
C GLY A 308 2.66 6.95 16.80
N ARG A 309 2.39 7.79 15.78
CA ARG A 309 1.11 8.51 15.61
C ARG A 309 0.22 7.80 14.60
N ALA A 310 -1.06 7.75 14.88
CA ALA A 310 -2.11 7.37 13.94
C ALA A 310 -2.49 8.55 13.03
N PHE A 311 -2.83 8.30 11.76
CA PHE A 311 -3.23 9.34 10.80
C PHE A 311 -4.44 8.95 9.94
N ALA A 312 -5.16 9.97 9.48
CA ALA A 312 -6.14 9.90 8.39
C ALA A 312 -5.77 10.90 7.30
N HIS A 313 -5.58 10.46 6.07
CA HIS A 313 -5.26 11.29 4.91
C HIS A 313 -6.50 11.48 4.04
N ALA A 314 -7.03 12.71 3.98
CA ALA A 314 -8.09 13.06 3.05
C ALA A 314 -7.57 13.18 1.62
N LEU A 315 -8.42 12.87 0.63
CA LEU A 315 -8.05 12.90 -0.79
C LEU A 315 -7.73 14.31 -1.34
N ASP A 316 -7.93 15.37 -0.56
CA ASP A 316 -7.48 16.75 -0.84
C ASP A 316 -6.00 17.02 -0.43
N GLY A 317 -5.35 16.03 0.18
CA GLY A 317 -3.98 16.07 0.69
C GLY A 317 -3.82 16.63 2.09
N THR A 318 -4.91 16.79 2.86
CA THR A 318 -4.85 17.10 4.29
C THR A 318 -4.77 15.83 5.13
N SER A 319 -3.73 15.73 5.94
CA SER A 319 -3.56 14.67 6.93
C SER A 319 -4.02 15.12 8.31
N TYR A 320 -4.76 14.30 9.02
CA TYR A 320 -5.25 14.53 10.37
C TYR A 320 -4.55 13.56 11.32
N GLU A 321 -3.89 14.06 12.35
CA GLU A 321 -3.38 13.22 13.45
C GLU A 321 -4.57 12.64 14.21
N LEU A 322 -4.56 11.36 14.57
CA LEU A 322 -5.67 10.67 15.22
C LEU A 322 -5.33 10.25 16.67
N PRO A 323 -5.09 11.21 17.58
CA PRO A 323 -4.57 10.93 18.92
C PRO A 323 -5.54 10.08 19.77
N ALA A 324 -6.83 10.01 19.41
CA ALA A 324 -7.84 9.25 20.14
C ALA A 324 -7.68 7.72 19.99
N LEU A 325 -6.95 7.28 18.96
CA LEU A 325 -6.52 5.88 18.79
C LEU A 325 -5.33 5.53 19.70
N GLY A 326 -4.71 6.51 20.35
CA GLY A 326 -3.55 6.30 21.23
C GLY A 326 -2.22 6.37 20.49
N LYS A 327 -1.25 5.56 20.94
CA LYS A 327 0.11 5.46 20.40
C LYS A 327 0.64 4.04 20.54
N ALA A 328 1.27 3.55 19.48
CA ALA A 328 1.79 2.20 19.30
C ALA A 328 2.90 2.24 18.22
N SER A 329 3.56 1.11 17.95
CA SER A 329 4.11 0.89 16.61
C SER A 329 2.95 0.48 15.71
N TRP A 330 2.40 1.41 14.95
CA TRP A 330 1.22 1.10 14.16
C TRP A 330 1.62 0.35 12.89
N GLU A 331 1.24 -0.92 12.81
CA GLU A 331 1.24 -1.62 11.53
C GLU A 331 0.12 -1.06 10.66
N ASN A 332 -1.14 -1.21 11.11
CA ASN A 332 -2.31 -0.71 10.41
C ASN A 332 -3.34 -0.07 11.35
N ILE A 333 -4.37 0.54 10.73
CA ILE A 333 -5.51 1.17 11.40
C ILE A 333 -6.78 0.91 10.58
N LEU A 334 -7.43 -0.22 10.84
CA LEU A 334 -8.52 -0.81 10.05
C LEU A 334 -9.90 -0.41 10.56
N VAL A 335 -10.67 0.31 9.74
CA VAL A 335 -11.99 0.85 10.11
C VAL A 335 -13.11 -0.10 9.67
N HIS A 336 -14.02 -0.40 10.58
CA HIS A 336 -15.16 -1.28 10.29
C HIS A 336 -16.05 -0.67 9.16
N PRO A 337 -16.32 -1.40 8.06
CA PRO A 337 -16.84 -0.83 6.83
C PRO A 337 -18.26 -0.25 6.94
N ASN A 338 -19.08 -0.67 7.91
CA ASN A 338 -20.44 -0.14 8.10
C ASN A 338 -20.93 -0.21 9.57
N ALA A 339 -20.36 0.63 10.44
CA ALA A 339 -20.76 0.69 11.87
C ALA A 339 -21.94 1.65 12.18
N GLY A 340 -22.69 2.08 11.15
CA GLY A 340 -23.77 3.08 11.30
C GLY A 340 -23.26 4.39 11.89
N GLU A 341 -24.00 4.98 12.85
CA GLU A 341 -23.59 6.22 13.54
C GLU A 341 -22.27 6.09 14.35
N LYS A 342 -21.81 4.87 14.65
CA LYS A 342 -20.53 4.64 15.33
C LYS A 342 -19.39 4.51 14.33
N THR A 343 -18.18 4.81 14.76
CA THR A 343 -16.96 4.51 13.99
C THR A 343 -16.11 3.59 14.84
N VAL A 344 -15.98 2.35 14.38
CA VAL A 344 -15.20 1.30 15.03
C VAL A 344 -13.90 1.12 14.27
N VAL A 345 -12.79 1.01 14.99
CA VAL A 345 -11.44 0.85 14.41
C VAL A 345 -10.69 -0.20 15.21
N ILE A 346 -9.98 -1.10 14.53
CA ILE A 346 -8.92 -1.92 15.12
C ILE A 346 -7.57 -1.31 14.71
N GLY A 347 -6.63 -1.27 15.64
CA GLY A 347 -5.25 -0.87 15.36
C GLY A 347 -4.30 -1.91 15.92
N LEU A 348 -3.29 -2.28 15.14
CA LEU A 348 -2.38 -3.37 15.46
C LEU A 348 -1.01 -2.78 15.80
N ASP A 349 -0.49 -3.18 16.96
CA ASP A 349 0.74 -2.68 17.58
C ASP A 349 1.87 -3.68 17.37
N ASP A 350 2.68 -3.50 16.32
CA ASP A 350 3.90 -4.30 16.17
C ASP A 350 4.84 -3.99 17.32
N SER A 351 4.80 -4.85 18.32
CA SER A 351 5.87 -4.90 19.28
C SER A 351 5.91 -6.24 19.95
N ASN A 352 7.12 -6.62 20.33
CA ASN A 352 7.34 -7.82 21.11
C ASN A 352 6.59 -7.73 22.45
N PRO A 353 5.90 -8.79 22.89
CA PRO A 353 5.06 -8.78 24.08
C PRO A 353 5.85 -8.88 25.39
N GLY A 354 5.23 -8.44 26.48
CA GLY A 354 5.75 -8.58 27.85
C GLY A 354 6.21 -7.27 28.51
N GLN A 355 6.01 -6.13 27.85
CA GLN A 355 6.33 -4.79 28.39
C GLN A 355 5.16 -3.79 28.30
N GLY A 356 3.94 -4.25 28.03
CA GLY A 356 2.79 -3.39 27.68
C GLY A 356 2.82 -2.98 26.21
N SER A 357 2.90 -3.96 25.32
CA SER A 357 2.92 -3.82 23.85
C SER A 357 2.65 -5.17 23.18
N GLY A 358 2.48 -5.19 21.85
CA GLY A 358 1.87 -6.31 21.13
C GLY A 358 0.34 -6.28 21.28
N THR A 359 -0.27 -5.09 21.35
CA THR A 359 -1.67 -4.91 21.74
C THR A 359 -2.58 -4.77 20.53
N VAL A 360 -3.57 -5.67 20.40
CA VAL A 360 -4.72 -5.43 19.51
C VAL A 360 -5.61 -4.36 20.16
N PHE A 361 -5.50 -3.13 19.67
CA PHE A 361 -6.32 -2.01 20.11
C PHE A 361 -7.68 -2.01 19.42
N PHE A 362 -8.69 -1.50 20.12
CA PHE A 362 -10.06 -1.38 19.63
C PHE A 362 -10.63 -0.02 20.03
N TYR A 363 -11.17 0.74 19.10
CA TYR A 363 -11.68 2.09 19.33
C TYR A 363 -13.13 2.21 18.88
N ILE A 364 -13.94 2.92 19.67
CA ILE A 364 -15.32 3.27 19.28
C ILE A 364 -15.55 4.78 19.50
N GLY A 365 -15.73 5.50 18.40
CA GLY A 365 -16.23 6.88 18.37
C GLY A 365 -17.62 7.01 17.78
N GLU A 366 -18.10 8.24 17.62
CA GLU A 366 -19.42 8.55 17.06
C GLU A 366 -19.33 9.62 15.98
N LYS A 367 -19.97 9.38 14.84
CA LYS A 367 -19.98 10.29 13.69
C LYS A 367 -20.66 11.63 14.04
N GLU A 368 -20.09 12.74 13.58
CA GLU A 368 -20.59 14.09 13.83
C GLU A 368 -21.07 14.82 12.56
N PHE A 369 -21.97 15.79 12.75
CA PHE A 369 -22.44 16.70 11.69
C PHE A 369 -21.49 17.87 11.41
N LYS A 370 -20.47 18.08 12.25
CA LYS A 370 -19.62 19.27 12.29
C LYS A 370 -18.19 18.89 12.69
N GLY A 371 -17.29 19.87 12.64
CA GLY A 371 -15.86 19.66 12.80
C GLY A 371 -15.17 19.42 11.46
N ASN A 372 -13.87 19.12 11.53
CA ASN A 372 -13.06 18.69 10.39
C ASN A 372 -13.37 17.23 9.98
N PRO A 373 -12.83 16.71 8.85
CA PRO A 373 -13.03 15.33 8.41
C PRO A 373 -12.86 14.26 9.48
N ALA A 374 -11.79 14.28 10.29
CA ALA A 374 -11.56 13.28 11.34
C ALA A 374 -12.55 13.42 12.52
N GLU A 375 -12.97 14.64 12.86
CA GLU A 375 -14.03 14.87 13.86
C GLU A 375 -15.39 14.38 13.36
N ARG A 376 -15.76 14.71 12.13
CA ARG A 376 -16.98 14.23 11.46
C ARG A 376 -17.00 12.71 11.35
N ALA A 377 -15.88 12.11 10.94
CA ALA A 377 -15.69 10.67 10.85
C ALA A 377 -15.74 9.95 12.21
N GLY A 378 -15.81 10.66 13.35
CA GLY A 378 -15.88 10.07 14.68
C GLY A 378 -14.53 9.56 15.19
N LEU A 379 -13.40 9.98 14.62
CA LEU A 379 -12.04 9.53 14.97
C LEU A 379 -11.39 10.38 16.09
N ASN A 380 -12.15 11.28 16.74
CA ASN A 380 -11.64 12.19 17.77
C ASN A 380 -12.45 12.22 19.08
N ASN A 381 -13.60 11.55 19.18
CA ASN A 381 -14.53 11.69 20.31
C ASN A 381 -14.81 10.38 21.08
N GLY A 382 -14.24 9.27 20.63
CA GLY A 382 -14.46 7.93 21.17
C GLY A 382 -13.61 7.50 22.37
N THR A 383 -13.80 6.24 22.73
CA THR A 383 -13.07 5.52 23.77
C THR A 383 -12.13 4.49 23.14
N LEU A 384 -10.88 4.43 23.62
CA LEU A 384 -9.93 3.37 23.29
C LEU A 384 -10.04 2.22 24.29
N TYR A 385 -9.91 1.00 23.78
CA TYR A 385 -9.89 -0.27 24.49
C TYR A 385 -8.74 -1.14 23.99
N GLY A 386 -8.42 -2.21 24.73
CA GLY A 386 -7.55 -3.30 24.28
C GLY A 386 -8.22 -4.66 24.42
N ILE A 387 -7.94 -5.58 23.49
CA ILE A 387 -8.43 -6.98 23.54
C ILE A 387 -7.84 -7.69 24.76
N LYS A 388 -8.70 -8.23 25.62
CA LYS A 388 -8.34 -9.00 26.81
C LYS A 388 -8.95 -10.39 26.75
N VAL A 389 -8.11 -11.36 26.43
CA VAL A 389 -8.44 -12.78 26.25
C VAL A 389 -8.39 -13.54 27.58
N GLU A 390 -9.38 -14.38 27.88
CA GLU A 390 -9.37 -15.15 29.12
C GLU A 390 -8.24 -16.20 29.12
N GLY A 391 -7.40 -16.17 30.15
CA GLY A 391 -6.27 -17.09 30.32
C GLY A 391 -5.02 -16.77 29.48
N LEU A 392 -5.06 -15.78 28.58
CA LEU A 392 -3.93 -15.38 27.74
C LEU A 392 -3.52 -13.90 28.01
N PRO A 393 -2.69 -13.62 29.04
CA PRO A 393 -2.14 -12.28 29.27
C PRO A 393 -0.99 -11.95 28.30
N GLN A 394 -0.31 -12.97 27.78
CA GLN A 394 0.76 -12.86 26.81
C GLN A 394 0.78 -14.12 25.91
N GLU A 395 0.95 -13.91 24.61
CA GLU A 395 1.20 -14.97 23.63
C GLU A 395 2.69 -15.37 23.64
N SER A 396 2.94 -16.66 23.39
CA SER A 396 4.29 -17.23 23.29
C SER A 396 4.28 -18.46 22.37
N ASP A 397 5.45 -18.97 22.00
CA ASP A 397 5.54 -20.21 21.23
C ASP A 397 4.86 -21.40 21.95
N GLY A 398 4.83 -21.37 23.29
CA GLY A 398 4.13 -22.34 24.14
C GLY A 398 2.63 -22.09 24.34
N THR A 399 2.02 -21.14 23.63
CA THR A 399 0.57 -20.89 23.71
C THR A 399 -0.21 -22.03 23.02
N GLU A 400 -0.88 -22.86 23.83
CA GLU A 400 -1.78 -23.93 23.37
C GLU A 400 -3.21 -23.43 23.13
N TRP A 401 -3.81 -23.84 22.01
CA TRP A 401 -5.10 -23.34 21.57
C TRP A 401 -5.93 -24.38 20.82
N GLU A 402 -7.18 -24.55 21.26
CA GLU A 402 -8.20 -25.38 20.62
C GLU A 402 -9.55 -24.66 20.74
N GLY A 403 -10.21 -24.44 19.60
CA GLY A 403 -11.53 -23.80 19.50
C GLY A 403 -11.61 -22.31 19.90
N PRO A 404 -12.80 -21.70 19.89
CA PRO A 404 -13.00 -20.32 20.33
C PRO A 404 -12.95 -20.20 21.85
N LYS A 405 -12.22 -19.20 22.37
CA LYS A 405 -12.20 -18.83 23.81
C LYS A 405 -12.68 -17.39 24.00
N PRO A 406 -13.30 -17.02 25.14
CA PRO A 406 -13.86 -15.69 25.32
C PRO A 406 -12.81 -14.58 25.42
N PHE A 407 -13.15 -13.40 24.90
CA PHE A 407 -12.44 -12.15 25.17
C PHE A 407 -13.40 -11.05 25.62
N THR A 408 -12.83 -10.05 26.28
CA THR A 408 -13.47 -8.80 26.72
C THR A 408 -12.66 -7.61 26.21
N LEU A 409 -13.28 -6.43 26.16
CA LEU A 409 -12.58 -5.18 25.84
C LEU A 409 -12.27 -4.41 27.12
N HIS A 410 -10.99 -4.16 27.39
CA HIS A 410 -10.56 -3.39 28.55
C HIS A 410 -10.48 -1.90 28.21
N PRO A 411 -11.25 -1.00 28.86
CA PRO A 411 -11.28 0.41 28.51
C PRO A 411 -10.06 1.19 29.04
N PHE A 412 -9.34 1.86 28.14
CA PHE A 412 -8.35 2.88 28.48
C PHE A 412 -8.97 4.29 28.59
N GLY A 413 -10.15 4.51 28.01
CA GLY A 413 -10.84 5.81 28.02
C GLY A 413 -10.40 6.72 26.87
N ASP A 414 -10.36 8.03 27.12
CA ASP A 414 -9.83 9.02 26.18
C ASP A 414 -8.29 8.93 26.12
N ALA A 415 -7.76 8.50 24.98
CA ALA A 415 -6.32 8.33 24.80
C ALA A 415 -5.60 9.62 24.33
N ARG A 416 -6.32 10.67 23.93
CA ARG A 416 -5.78 11.79 23.11
C ARG A 416 -4.57 12.49 23.69
N ASN A 417 -4.52 12.60 25.02
CA ASN A 417 -3.46 13.32 25.71
C ASN A 417 -2.37 12.39 26.30
N LYS A 418 -2.56 11.06 26.26
CA LYS A 418 -1.61 10.07 26.80
C LYS A 418 -0.32 9.96 25.97
N THR A 419 0.68 9.33 26.57
CA THR A 419 1.90 8.79 25.95
C THR A 419 1.79 7.27 25.79
N GLY A 420 2.60 6.66 24.93
CA GLY A 420 2.68 5.20 24.84
C GLY A 420 3.30 4.58 26.10
N ALA A 421 4.13 5.34 26.81
CA ALA A 421 4.65 4.94 28.12
C ALA A 421 3.52 4.79 29.18
N GLU A 422 2.52 5.67 29.17
CA GLU A 422 1.34 5.57 30.04
C GLU A 422 0.41 4.43 29.59
N LEU A 423 0.09 4.33 28.30
CA LEU A 423 -0.71 3.23 27.74
C LEU A 423 -0.10 1.86 28.08
N ALA A 424 1.22 1.71 27.96
CA ALA A 424 1.91 0.48 28.33
C ALA A 424 1.73 0.07 29.80
N GLN A 425 1.70 1.04 30.74
CA GLN A 425 1.40 0.73 32.14
C GLN A 425 -0.06 0.34 32.34
N GLU A 426 -0.99 0.94 31.61
CA GLU A 426 -2.41 0.56 31.64
C GLU A 426 -2.66 -0.83 31.03
N ILE A 427 -1.99 -1.19 29.93
CA ILE A 427 -2.02 -2.53 29.32
C ILE A 427 -1.60 -3.60 30.34
N ILE A 428 -0.48 -3.38 31.03
CA ILE A 428 0.02 -4.28 32.08
C ILE A 428 -0.96 -4.33 33.28
N ALA A 429 -1.40 -3.18 33.79
CA ALA A 429 -2.25 -3.11 34.98
C ALA A 429 -3.67 -3.65 34.74
N GLY A 430 -4.21 -3.44 33.53
CA GLY A 430 -5.47 -4.01 33.07
C GLY A 430 -5.38 -5.51 32.78
N GLY A 431 -4.17 -6.05 32.57
CA GLY A 431 -3.96 -7.43 32.13
C GLY A 431 -4.54 -7.66 30.74
N VAL A 432 -4.31 -6.71 29.83
CA VAL A 432 -4.66 -6.78 28.40
C VAL A 432 -3.71 -7.74 27.69
N THR A 433 -4.18 -8.42 26.66
CA THR A 433 -3.41 -9.47 25.98
C THR A 433 -2.31 -8.87 25.11
N GLN A 434 -1.08 -9.34 25.34
CA GLN A 434 0.11 -8.96 24.60
C GLN A 434 0.49 -10.10 23.63
N PHE A 435 0.16 -9.92 22.37
CA PHE A 435 0.36 -10.86 21.27
C PHE A 435 1.79 -10.78 20.70
N GLN A 436 2.22 -11.79 19.93
CA GLN A 436 3.59 -11.93 19.41
C GLN A 436 3.81 -11.11 18.12
N ARG A 437 3.86 -9.78 18.24
CA ARG A 437 3.86 -8.86 17.08
C ARG A 437 2.60 -9.06 16.21
N PRO A 438 1.43 -8.49 16.58
CA PRO A 438 0.32 -8.33 15.65
C PRO A 438 0.78 -7.50 14.47
N GLU A 439 0.78 -8.10 13.28
CA GLU A 439 0.95 -7.38 12.03
C GLU A 439 -0.44 -7.13 11.44
N ASP A 440 -0.68 -7.46 10.18
CA ASP A 440 -1.85 -6.99 9.46
C ASP A 440 -3.15 -7.74 9.79
N GLY A 441 -4.28 -7.23 9.30
CA GLY A 441 -5.61 -7.78 9.52
C GLY A 441 -6.67 -7.29 8.54
N ALA A 442 -7.87 -7.86 8.61
CA ALA A 442 -9.00 -7.44 7.80
C ALA A 442 -10.35 -7.82 8.43
N TRP A 443 -11.36 -7.00 8.16
CA TRP A 443 -12.76 -7.31 8.46
C TRP A 443 -13.29 -8.37 7.49
N ASP A 444 -14.14 -9.27 7.96
CA ASP A 444 -14.80 -10.26 7.10
C ASP A 444 -15.86 -9.54 6.24
N PRO A 445 -15.83 -9.67 4.89
CA PRO A 445 -16.82 -9.03 4.03
C PRO A 445 -18.23 -9.60 4.20
N HIS A 446 -18.37 -10.81 4.79
CA HIS A 446 -19.66 -11.50 4.95
C HIS A 446 -20.23 -11.45 6.37
N ASP A 447 -19.41 -11.22 7.41
CA ASP A 447 -19.88 -10.99 8.80
C ASP A 447 -19.23 -9.76 9.44
N PRO A 448 -19.97 -8.64 9.65
CA PRO A 448 -19.43 -7.43 10.26
C PRO A 448 -18.94 -7.61 11.72
N ASN A 449 -19.21 -8.76 12.35
CA ASN A 449 -18.72 -9.08 13.68
C ASN A 449 -17.44 -9.92 13.65
N VAL A 450 -16.88 -10.22 12.48
CA VAL A 450 -15.67 -11.04 12.32
C VAL A 450 -14.52 -10.20 11.80
N PHE A 451 -13.34 -10.44 12.39
CA PHE A 451 -12.09 -9.79 12.02
C PHE A 451 -10.96 -10.81 12.12
N TYR A 452 -10.02 -10.78 11.18
CA TYR A 452 -8.84 -11.64 11.17
C TYR A 452 -7.58 -10.79 11.32
N PHE A 453 -6.56 -11.33 11.98
CA PHE A 453 -5.22 -10.74 12.03
C PHE A 453 -4.16 -11.82 12.17
N VAL A 454 -2.92 -11.52 11.80
CA VAL A 454 -1.79 -12.42 12.02
C VAL A 454 -0.86 -11.93 13.13
N THR A 455 -0.06 -12.86 13.65
CA THR A 455 1.10 -12.52 14.49
C THR A 455 2.36 -13.09 13.83
N THR A 456 3.32 -12.24 13.48
CA THR A 456 4.52 -12.66 12.73
C THR A 456 5.54 -13.37 13.62
N ALA A 457 5.62 -13.00 14.90
CA ALA A 457 6.62 -13.47 15.85
C ALA A 457 8.07 -13.27 15.36
N THR A 458 8.77 -14.35 14.99
CA THR A 458 10.11 -14.36 14.36
C THR A 458 10.31 -15.70 13.63
N MET A 459 11.29 -15.76 12.72
CA MET A 459 11.61 -16.90 11.85
C MET A 459 11.75 -18.26 12.58
N ASP A 460 12.24 -18.27 13.81
CA ASP A 460 12.42 -19.46 14.66
C ASP A 460 11.18 -19.86 15.49
N LYS A 461 10.11 -19.06 15.48
CA LYS A 461 8.89 -19.22 16.29
C LYS A 461 7.65 -19.49 15.43
N LYS A 462 6.54 -19.80 16.11
CA LYS A 462 5.19 -19.86 15.52
C LYS A 462 4.67 -18.46 15.17
N SER A 463 4.51 -18.21 13.88
CA SER A 463 3.63 -17.16 13.35
C SER A 463 2.20 -17.71 13.20
N ARG A 464 1.16 -16.93 13.47
CA ARG A 464 -0.21 -17.44 13.63
C ARG A 464 -1.26 -16.58 12.95
N LEU A 465 -2.38 -17.19 12.58
CA LEU A 465 -3.59 -16.52 12.09
C LEU A 465 -4.66 -16.62 13.17
N TRP A 466 -5.25 -15.49 13.53
CA TRP A 466 -6.27 -15.35 14.56
C TRP A 466 -7.57 -14.83 13.97
N LYS A 467 -8.70 -15.32 14.50
CA LYS A 467 -10.06 -14.84 14.21
C LYS A 467 -10.69 -14.28 15.47
N LEU A 468 -11.13 -13.03 15.43
CA LEU A 468 -12.06 -12.44 16.40
C LEU A 468 -13.50 -12.65 15.91
N THR A 469 -14.42 -12.83 16.84
CA THR A 469 -15.86 -12.82 16.58
C THR A 469 -16.56 -12.10 17.73
N PHE A 470 -16.98 -10.86 17.49
CA PHE A 470 -17.70 -10.01 18.44
C PHE A 470 -19.14 -10.51 18.60
N LYS A 471 -19.78 -10.25 19.75
CA LYS A 471 -21.24 -10.51 19.90
C LYS A 471 -22.10 -9.41 19.27
N ASP A 472 -21.55 -8.20 19.27
CA ASP A 472 -21.97 -7.02 18.52
C ASP A 472 -20.74 -6.11 18.50
N VAL A 473 -20.18 -5.85 17.33
CA VAL A 473 -18.96 -5.06 17.15
C VAL A 473 -19.09 -3.61 17.67
N THR A 474 -20.32 -3.10 17.84
CA THR A 474 -20.61 -1.75 18.34
C THR A 474 -20.87 -1.68 19.86
N GLN A 475 -21.00 -2.82 20.55
CA GLN A 475 -21.32 -2.90 21.99
C GLN A 475 -20.19 -3.61 22.78
N PRO A 476 -19.16 -2.89 23.23
CA PRO A 476 -17.90 -3.48 23.69
C PRO A 476 -18.04 -4.31 24.99
N ASP A 477 -19.00 -3.97 25.85
CA ASP A 477 -19.29 -4.69 27.10
C ASP A 477 -19.79 -6.13 26.86
N LEU A 478 -20.26 -6.45 25.64
CA LEU A 478 -20.67 -7.81 25.29
C LEU A 478 -19.47 -8.72 24.98
N GLY A 479 -18.31 -8.16 24.62
CA GLY A 479 -17.11 -8.90 24.23
C GLY A 479 -17.34 -9.84 23.03
N GLY A 480 -16.56 -10.92 22.97
CA GLY A 480 -16.59 -11.87 21.86
C GLY A 480 -15.85 -13.17 22.16
N THR A 481 -15.50 -13.90 21.11
CA THR A 481 -14.60 -15.06 21.14
C THR A 481 -13.45 -14.88 20.16
N ILE A 482 -12.26 -15.37 20.55
CA ILE A 482 -11.07 -15.42 19.71
C ILE A 482 -10.71 -16.89 19.44
N GLU A 483 -10.27 -17.19 18.22
CA GLU A 483 -9.86 -18.51 17.75
C GLU A 483 -8.53 -18.44 17.00
N MET A 484 -7.72 -19.48 17.10
CA MET A 484 -6.44 -19.64 16.38
C MET A 484 -6.65 -20.57 15.19
N LEU A 485 -6.57 -20.03 13.98
CA LEU A 485 -6.83 -20.74 12.73
C LEU A 485 -5.58 -21.40 12.14
N LEU A 486 -4.41 -20.78 12.35
CA LEU A 486 -3.09 -21.36 12.06
C LEU A 486 -2.24 -21.33 13.33
N LYS A 487 -1.64 -22.46 13.67
CA LYS A 487 -0.93 -22.68 14.95
C LYS A 487 0.56 -22.34 14.87
N GLY A 488 1.11 -22.19 13.66
CA GLY A 488 2.50 -21.81 13.37
C GLY A 488 3.43 -22.99 13.11
N ASN A 489 2.86 -24.10 12.65
CA ASN A 489 3.59 -25.33 12.33
C ASN A 489 3.13 -25.98 11.01
N GLU A 490 2.36 -25.25 10.21
CA GLU A 490 1.80 -25.69 8.92
C GLU A 490 2.81 -25.50 7.77
N GLY A 491 3.65 -24.47 7.82
CA GLY A 491 4.77 -24.24 6.90
C GLY A 491 5.15 -22.77 6.67
N GLN A 492 4.25 -21.87 7.04
CA GLN A 492 4.37 -20.42 7.01
C GLN A 492 5.44 -19.87 7.96
N LYS A 493 6.02 -18.73 7.58
CA LYS A 493 7.03 -18.00 8.36
C LYS A 493 6.72 -16.52 8.36
N MET A 494 6.67 -15.95 9.56
CA MET A 494 6.53 -14.51 9.77
C MET A 494 5.45 -13.89 8.87
N MET A 495 4.23 -14.41 9.01
CA MET A 495 3.06 -13.87 8.30
C MET A 495 2.84 -12.44 8.73
N ASP A 496 2.66 -11.58 7.75
CA ASP A 496 2.68 -10.14 7.90
C ASP A 496 1.42 -9.52 7.27
N ASN A 497 1.52 -8.90 6.09
CA ASN A 497 0.40 -8.28 5.39
C ASN A 497 -0.66 -9.27 4.88
N LEU A 498 -1.95 -8.92 4.93
CA LEU A 498 -3.06 -9.84 4.57
C LEU A 498 -4.34 -9.16 4.06
N THR A 499 -5.15 -9.91 3.30
CA THR A 499 -6.51 -9.48 2.91
C THR A 499 -7.50 -10.64 2.93
N VAL A 500 -8.74 -10.36 3.35
CA VAL A 500 -9.85 -11.32 3.38
C VAL A 500 -10.75 -11.08 2.17
N THR A 501 -10.96 -12.10 1.36
CA THR A 501 -11.61 -11.98 0.04
C THR A 501 -13.11 -12.31 0.11
N PRO A 502 -13.95 -11.74 -0.79
CA PRO A 502 -15.36 -12.13 -0.93
C PRO A 502 -15.58 -13.62 -1.26
N ARG A 503 -14.54 -14.38 -1.63
CA ARG A 503 -14.65 -15.82 -1.95
C ARG A 503 -14.60 -16.72 -0.71
N GLY A 504 -14.33 -16.12 0.46
CA GLY A 504 -14.08 -16.84 1.72
C GLY A 504 -12.65 -17.39 1.79
N GLU A 505 -11.70 -16.62 1.29
CA GLU A 505 -10.26 -16.90 1.34
C GLU A 505 -9.57 -15.77 2.13
N ILE A 506 -8.37 -16.02 2.64
CA ILE A 506 -7.45 -14.99 3.11
C ILE A 506 -6.15 -15.16 2.33
N LEU A 507 -5.67 -14.11 1.68
CA LEU A 507 -4.30 -14.09 1.15
C LEU A 507 -3.38 -13.45 2.18
N ILE A 508 -2.21 -14.05 2.41
CA ILE A 508 -1.31 -13.70 3.51
C ILE A 508 0.13 -13.68 2.99
N GLN A 509 0.88 -12.62 3.28
CA GLN A 509 2.25 -12.39 2.86
C GLN A 509 3.24 -12.75 3.99
N GLU A 510 4.53 -12.92 3.66
CA GLU A 510 5.60 -13.17 4.63
C GLU A 510 6.65 -12.04 4.61
N ASP A 511 6.98 -11.48 5.78
CA ASP A 511 8.26 -10.79 6.04
C ASP A 511 9.22 -11.76 6.76
N PRO A 512 10.14 -12.47 6.10
CA PRO A 512 11.17 -13.22 6.81
C PRO A 512 12.24 -12.32 7.45
N GLY A 513 12.32 -11.05 7.03
CA GLY A 513 13.49 -10.19 7.11
C GLY A 513 14.73 -10.84 6.48
N LYS A 514 15.92 -10.41 6.94
CA LYS A 514 17.24 -10.82 6.42
C LYS A 514 17.63 -12.29 6.69
N GLN A 515 16.90 -13.25 6.15
CA GLN A 515 17.07 -14.69 6.37
C GLN A 515 17.32 -15.44 5.05
N ASP A 516 17.86 -16.66 5.14
CA ASP A 516 18.02 -17.56 3.99
C ASP A 516 16.69 -18.32 3.72
N HIS A 517 15.64 -17.56 3.38
CA HIS A 517 14.27 -18.04 3.13
C HIS A 517 13.60 -17.14 2.09
N ILE A 518 13.01 -17.74 1.05
CA ILE A 518 12.31 -17.02 0.00
C ILE A 518 10.89 -16.70 0.46
N ALA A 519 10.59 -15.43 0.67
CA ALA A 519 9.30 -14.94 1.13
C ALA A 519 8.14 -15.31 0.18
N LYS A 520 6.97 -15.63 0.74
CA LYS A 520 5.82 -16.22 0.03
C LYS A 520 4.56 -15.36 0.12
N VAL A 521 3.62 -15.67 -0.76
CA VAL A 521 2.20 -15.34 -0.57
C VAL A 521 1.42 -16.66 -0.48
N TRP A 522 0.66 -16.81 0.58
CA TRP A 522 -0.19 -17.94 0.89
C TRP A 522 -1.66 -17.64 0.60
N ARG A 523 -2.45 -18.68 0.34
CA ARG A 523 -3.91 -18.67 0.51
C ARG A 523 -4.30 -19.56 1.70
N TYR A 524 -5.12 -19.02 2.60
CA TYR A 524 -5.89 -19.77 3.59
C TYR A 524 -7.37 -19.83 3.18
N THR A 525 -7.98 -21.00 3.12
CA THR A 525 -9.39 -21.17 2.72
C THR A 525 -10.28 -21.35 3.94
N LEU A 526 -11.23 -20.42 4.18
CA LEU A 526 -12.06 -20.40 5.39
C LEU A 526 -13.03 -21.59 5.52
N ALA A 527 -13.31 -22.29 4.42
CA ALA A 527 -14.30 -23.36 4.37
C ALA A 527 -13.77 -24.73 4.87
N ASP A 528 -12.47 -24.98 4.75
CA ASP A 528 -11.82 -26.25 5.09
C ASP A 528 -10.54 -26.09 5.92
N GLY A 529 -9.99 -24.87 6.01
CA GLY A 529 -8.75 -24.55 6.71
C GLY A 529 -7.48 -24.90 5.92
N ASN A 530 -7.57 -25.15 4.61
CA ASN A 530 -6.40 -25.43 3.78
C ASN A 530 -5.47 -24.21 3.67
N LEU A 531 -4.15 -24.44 3.69
CA LEU A 531 -3.11 -23.42 3.52
C LEU A 531 -2.16 -23.85 2.38
N GLU A 532 -2.01 -22.99 1.37
CA GLU A 532 -1.24 -23.31 0.15
C GLU A 532 -0.43 -22.11 -0.38
N GLU A 533 0.73 -22.37 -1.01
CA GLU A 533 1.57 -21.32 -1.63
C GLU A 533 0.97 -20.90 -2.98
N VAL A 534 0.52 -19.64 -3.12
CA VAL A 534 0.00 -19.12 -4.41
C VAL A 534 1.06 -18.41 -5.24
N ALA A 535 2.01 -17.72 -4.58
CA ALA A 535 3.16 -17.06 -5.19
C ALA A 535 4.35 -17.02 -4.21
N ARG A 536 5.54 -16.69 -4.71
CA ARG A 536 6.72 -16.39 -3.88
C ARG A 536 7.73 -15.53 -4.63
N HIS A 537 8.72 -14.99 -3.94
CA HIS A 537 9.81 -14.24 -4.55
C HIS A 537 10.64 -15.06 -5.55
N ASP A 538 11.06 -14.42 -6.65
CA ASP A 538 11.85 -15.00 -7.73
C ASP A 538 13.23 -15.44 -7.22
N PRO A 539 13.53 -16.76 -7.12
CA PRO A 539 14.80 -17.22 -6.56
C PRO A 539 16.01 -16.80 -7.40
N ARG A 540 15.83 -16.35 -8.65
CA ARG A 540 16.92 -15.77 -9.46
C ARG A 540 17.39 -14.42 -8.91
N ARG A 541 16.50 -13.67 -8.24
CA ARG A 541 16.77 -12.36 -7.63
C ARG A 541 17.03 -12.42 -6.13
N PHE A 542 16.41 -13.37 -5.44
CA PHE A 542 16.32 -13.33 -3.97
C PHE A 542 17.04 -14.49 -3.25
N ALA A 543 17.30 -15.62 -3.91
CA ALA A 543 18.16 -16.65 -3.33
C ALA A 543 19.64 -16.24 -3.43
N GLN A 544 20.42 -16.46 -2.37
CA GLN A 544 21.84 -16.11 -2.34
C GLN A 544 22.62 -16.75 -3.51
N GLY A 545 23.20 -15.91 -4.36
CA GLY A 545 23.93 -16.36 -5.56
C GLY A 545 23.06 -16.65 -6.78
N GLY A 546 21.78 -16.23 -6.79
CA GLY A 546 20.91 -16.24 -7.96
C GLY A 546 21.46 -15.44 -9.15
N GLU A 547 21.03 -15.80 -10.36
CA GLU A 547 21.53 -15.23 -11.64
C GLU A 547 21.36 -13.69 -11.74
N LYS A 548 20.29 -13.16 -11.14
CA LYS A 548 19.93 -11.74 -11.09
C LYS A 548 19.93 -11.21 -9.65
N PHE A 549 20.75 -11.78 -8.76
CA PHE A 549 20.70 -11.53 -7.32
C PHE A 549 20.73 -10.03 -6.95
N LEU A 550 19.75 -9.60 -6.14
CA LEU A 550 19.59 -8.23 -5.65
C LEU A 550 19.85 -8.17 -4.14
N THR A 551 19.17 -9.01 -3.37
CA THR A 551 19.26 -9.11 -1.90
C THR A 551 18.71 -10.47 -1.44
N TYR A 552 18.73 -10.72 -0.12
CA TYR A 552 18.10 -11.86 0.58
C TYR A 552 17.42 -11.30 1.86
N ASP A 553 16.57 -10.32 1.61
CA ASP A 553 16.11 -9.30 2.53
C ASP A 553 14.95 -8.64 1.78
N GLU A 554 13.93 -9.47 1.56
CA GLU A 554 12.78 -9.18 0.72
C GLU A 554 11.51 -9.69 1.37
N GLU A 555 10.45 -8.93 1.14
CA GLU A 555 9.12 -9.14 1.66
C GLU A 555 8.12 -8.62 0.63
N SER A 556 6.86 -9.02 0.75
CA SER A 556 5.79 -8.44 -0.04
C SER A 556 4.76 -7.84 0.89
N SER A 557 4.36 -6.59 0.64
CA SER A 557 3.43 -5.83 1.47
C SER A 557 2.14 -5.49 0.70
N GLY A 558 1.16 -4.94 1.43
CA GLY A 558 0.09 -4.11 0.90
C GLY A 558 -0.99 -4.86 0.13
N ILE A 559 -1.16 -6.17 0.33
CA ILE A 559 -2.12 -6.94 -0.45
C ILE A 559 -3.57 -6.47 -0.21
N ILE A 560 -4.26 -6.12 -1.30
CA ILE A 560 -5.66 -5.69 -1.29
C ILE A 560 -6.45 -6.40 -2.40
N ASP A 561 -7.67 -6.86 -2.07
CA ASP A 561 -8.63 -7.32 -3.07
C ASP A 561 -9.11 -6.13 -3.93
N VAL A 562 -9.07 -6.29 -5.25
CA VAL A 562 -9.52 -5.27 -6.21
C VAL A 562 -10.58 -5.80 -7.19
N SER A 563 -11.35 -6.81 -6.75
CA SER A 563 -12.36 -7.49 -7.57
C SER A 563 -13.38 -6.55 -8.19
N ASP A 564 -13.82 -5.52 -7.46
CA ASP A 564 -14.76 -4.49 -7.93
C ASP A 564 -14.17 -3.57 -9.03
N ILE A 565 -12.85 -3.57 -9.22
CA ILE A 565 -12.13 -2.64 -10.09
C ILE A 565 -11.56 -3.34 -11.33
N LEU A 566 -10.95 -4.51 -11.17
CA LEU A 566 -10.29 -5.30 -12.23
C LEU A 566 -10.99 -6.64 -12.54
N GLY A 567 -12.01 -7.02 -11.77
CA GLY A 567 -12.71 -8.31 -11.88
C GLY A 567 -12.28 -9.31 -10.81
N GLU A 568 -13.16 -10.26 -10.49
CA GLU A 568 -13.01 -11.24 -9.41
C GLU A 568 -11.64 -11.92 -9.39
N GLY A 569 -10.97 -11.89 -8.23
CA GLY A 569 -9.70 -12.59 -8.02
C GLY A 569 -8.47 -11.82 -8.47
N TRP A 570 -8.59 -10.55 -8.86
CA TRP A 570 -7.46 -9.64 -8.96
C TRP A 570 -7.14 -8.99 -7.61
N TYR A 571 -5.85 -8.95 -7.31
CA TYR A 571 -5.23 -8.36 -6.14
C TYR A 571 -4.17 -7.34 -6.58
N LEU A 572 -4.03 -6.25 -5.84
CA LEU A 572 -2.83 -5.42 -5.89
C LEU A 572 -2.02 -5.67 -4.64
N LEU A 573 -0.70 -5.65 -4.78
CA LEU A 573 0.29 -5.87 -3.73
C LEU A 573 1.62 -5.30 -4.22
N ASP A 574 2.59 -5.14 -3.35
CA ASP A 574 3.93 -4.75 -3.75
C ASP A 574 5.02 -5.62 -3.08
N VAL A 575 6.28 -5.25 -3.33
CA VAL A 575 7.47 -5.92 -2.85
C VAL A 575 8.42 -4.87 -2.31
N GLN A 576 8.89 -5.05 -1.08
CA GLN A 576 10.08 -4.36 -0.59
C GLN A 576 11.31 -5.21 -0.94
N ALA A 577 12.34 -4.56 -1.45
CA ALA A 577 13.59 -5.24 -1.77
C ALA A 577 14.74 -4.43 -1.17
N HIS A 578 15.20 -4.84 0.02
CA HIS A 578 16.21 -4.12 0.80
C HIS A 578 17.62 -4.27 0.21
N PHE A 579 17.81 -3.62 -0.95
CA PHE A 579 19.11 -3.23 -1.47
C PHE A 579 19.14 -1.71 -1.58
N LYS A 580 20.25 -1.11 -1.13
CA LYS A 580 20.41 0.35 -1.17
C LYS A 580 20.44 0.89 -2.59
N HIS A 581 19.53 1.80 -2.91
CA HIS A 581 19.52 2.54 -4.16
C HIS A 581 20.58 3.65 -4.17
N THR A 582 21.19 3.94 -5.33
CA THR A 582 22.27 4.96 -5.42
C THR A 582 21.75 6.39 -5.58
N ASP A 583 20.57 6.58 -6.14
CA ASP A 583 19.83 7.85 -6.06
C ASP A 583 19.21 8.00 -4.65
N PRO A 584 19.54 9.05 -3.88
CA PRO A 584 19.07 9.24 -2.51
C PRO A 584 17.60 9.67 -2.38
N GLU A 585 16.89 9.95 -3.47
CA GLU A 585 15.42 10.10 -3.44
C GLU A 585 14.74 8.74 -3.23
N LEU A 586 15.27 7.70 -3.87
CA LEU A 586 14.61 6.40 -4.01
C LEU A 586 14.90 5.45 -2.84
N VAL A 587 16.01 5.68 -2.12
CA VAL A 587 16.42 5.00 -0.87
C VAL A 587 16.79 3.52 -1.06
N GLU A 588 15.84 2.65 -1.38
CA GLU A 588 16.01 1.20 -1.56
C GLU A 588 15.25 0.68 -2.79
N GLY A 589 15.11 -0.63 -2.95
CA GLY A 589 14.38 -1.26 -4.05
C GLY A 589 12.90 -1.49 -3.75
N GLY A 590 12.20 -2.04 -4.75
CA GLY A 590 10.81 -2.50 -4.64
C GLY A 590 10.07 -2.54 -5.97
N GLN A 591 8.83 -3.03 -5.97
CA GLN A 591 7.98 -3.14 -7.18
C GLN A 591 6.49 -3.25 -6.84
N LEU A 592 5.63 -2.49 -7.53
CA LEU A 592 4.17 -2.63 -7.49
C LEU A 592 3.72 -3.74 -8.45
N LEU A 593 2.83 -4.61 -7.99
CA LEU A 593 2.32 -5.77 -8.70
C LEU A 593 0.78 -5.77 -8.80
N ALA A 594 0.27 -6.45 -9.82
CA ALA A 594 -1.09 -6.96 -9.88
C ALA A 594 -1.03 -8.48 -10.01
N MET A 595 -1.74 -9.20 -9.14
CA MET A 595 -1.77 -10.66 -9.12
C MET A 595 -3.21 -11.14 -9.31
N TYR A 596 -3.43 -12.04 -10.27
CA TYR A 596 -4.67 -12.80 -10.36
C TYR A 596 -4.48 -14.13 -9.65
N VAL A 597 -5.37 -14.47 -8.71
CA VAL A 597 -5.43 -15.78 -8.07
C VAL A 597 -6.76 -16.44 -8.44
N PRO A 598 -6.75 -17.59 -9.12
CA PRO A 598 -7.98 -18.32 -9.42
C PRO A 598 -8.63 -18.79 -8.10
N PRO A 599 -9.97 -18.89 -8.03
CA PRO A 599 -10.67 -19.32 -6.82
C PRO A 599 -10.14 -20.67 -6.32
N ALA A 600 -10.11 -20.85 -5.00
CA ALA A 600 -9.70 -22.10 -4.39
C ALA A 600 -10.42 -23.30 -4.99
N GLN A 601 -9.64 -24.28 -5.47
CA GLN A 601 -10.15 -25.59 -5.87
C GLN A 601 -10.46 -26.43 -4.63
N GLY A 602 -11.39 -25.96 -3.79
CA GLY A 602 -12.08 -26.84 -2.86
C GLY A 602 -12.74 -27.97 -3.65
N GLU A 603 -12.77 -29.18 -3.09
CA GLU A 603 -13.40 -30.33 -3.76
C GLU A 603 -14.85 -29.95 -4.13
N ALA A 604 -15.13 -29.85 -5.44
CA ALA A 604 -16.39 -29.30 -5.95
C ALA A 604 -17.58 -30.01 -5.30
N LEU A 605 -18.23 -29.31 -4.37
CA LEU A 605 -19.22 -29.88 -3.43
C LEU A 605 -20.38 -30.56 -4.16
N PHE A 606 -20.62 -30.14 -5.40
CA PHE A 606 -21.45 -30.83 -6.36
C PHE A 606 -20.73 -30.96 -7.71
N THR A 607 -20.97 -32.08 -8.40
CA THR A 607 -20.57 -32.29 -9.80
C THR A 607 -21.80 -32.38 -10.71
N LEU A 608 -21.69 -31.83 -11.91
CA LEU A 608 -22.74 -31.80 -12.93
C LEU A 608 -22.50 -32.91 -13.97
N GLN A 609 -23.42 -33.89 -14.03
CA GLN A 609 -23.24 -35.15 -14.76
C GLN A 609 -24.35 -35.45 -15.76
N ASP A 610 -24.05 -36.31 -16.75
CA ASP A 610 -24.97 -36.71 -17.85
C ASP A 610 -25.81 -35.56 -18.45
N PRO A 611 -25.17 -34.44 -18.85
CA PRO A 611 -25.89 -33.24 -19.26
C PRO A 611 -26.46 -33.37 -20.68
N ARG A 612 -27.69 -32.89 -20.89
CA ARG A 612 -28.41 -33.00 -22.17
C ARG A 612 -29.29 -31.78 -22.42
N VAL A 613 -29.59 -31.52 -23.69
CA VAL A 613 -30.62 -30.58 -24.12
C VAL A 613 -31.60 -31.32 -25.03
N GLU A 614 -32.89 -31.15 -24.79
CA GLU A 614 -33.97 -31.63 -25.64
C GLU A 614 -34.82 -30.44 -26.11
N GLN A 615 -35.30 -30.48 -27.37
CA GLN A 615 -36.13 -29.40 -27.95
C GLN A 615 -37.61 -29.80 -28.14
N THR A 616 -38.03 -30.97 -27.64
CA THR A 616 -39.28 -31.66 -28.00
C THR A 616 -40.55 -30.81 -27.82
N ASP A 617 -40.66 -30.06 -26.71
CA ASP A 617 -41.74 -29.09 -26.52
C ASP A 617 -41.24 -27.74 -25.95
N GLY A 618 -40.01 -27.37 -26.30
CA GLY A 618 -39.28 -26.27 -25.67
C GLY A 618 -37.87 -26.71 -25.32
N ILE A 619 -36.95 -25.76 -25.22
CA ILE A 619 -35.58 -26.02 -24.77
C ILE A 619 -35.65 -26.52 -23.32
N THR A 620 -35.28 -27.79 -23.14
CA THR A 620 -35.23 -28.44 -21.83
C THR A 620 -33.81 -28.90 -21.60
N ALA A 621 -33.08 -28.20 -20.73
CA ALA A 621 -31.80 -28.64 -20.23
C ALA A 621 -32.03 -29.66 -19.10
N ARG A 622 -31.28 -30.76 -19.12
CA ARG A 622 -31.28 -31.81 -18.10
C ARG A 622 -29.86 -31.99 -17.60
N VAL A 623 -29.69 -32.10 -16.28
CA VAL A 623 -28.42 -32.44 -15.64
C VAL A 623 -28.66 -33.36 -14.44
N THR A 624 -27.68 -34.19 -14.09
CA THR A 624 -27.67 -34.93 -12.84
C THR A 624 -26.69 -34.25 -11.88
N VAL A 625 -27.22 -33.73 -10.78
CA VAL A 625 -26.45 -33.10 -9.71
C VAL A 625 -26.02 -34.18 -8.72
N GLN A 626 -24.72 -34.40 -8.59
CA GLN A 626 -24.12 -35.35 -7.64
C GLN A 626 -23.33 -34.57 -6.57
N PRO A 627 -23.83 -34.45 -5.33
CA PRO A 627 -23.03 -33.93 -4.22
C PRO A 627 -21.85 -34.87 -3.94
N THR A 628 -20.67 -34.37 -3.59
CA THR A 628 -19.53 -35.24 -3.21
C THR A 628 -19.81 -35.99 -1.90
N MET A 629 -20.51 -35.34 -0.98
CA MET A 629 -21.00 -35.89 0.28
C MET A 629 -22.31 -35.21 0.70
N PRO A 630 -23.07 -35.73 1.69
CA PRO A 630 -24.31 -35.10 2.13
C PRO A 630 -24.10 -33.65 2.60
N TYR A 631 -24.81 -32.72 1.96
CA TYR A 631 -24.64 -31.28 2.15
C TYR A 631 -25.83 -30.75 2.96
N ALA A 632 -25.57 -30.33 4.20
CA ALA A 632 -26.60 -29.98 5.18
C ALA A 632 -27.03 -28.49 5.16
N SER A 633 -26.68 -27.77 4.09
CA SER A 633 -26.96 -26.35 3.89
C SER A 633 -27.80 -26.13 2.64
N LYS A 634 -28.34 -24.90 2.52
CA LYS A 634 -29.04 -24.42 1.33
C LYS A 634 -28.10 -24.43 0.11
N ALA A 635 -28.63 -24.89 -1.02
CA ALA A 635 -28.04 -24.67 -2.34
C ALA A 635 -29.14 -24.45 -3.39
N VAL A 636 -28.84 -23.63 -4.40
CA VAL A 636 -29.73 -23.28 -5.51
C VAL A 636 -29.11 -23.76 -6.82
N VAL A 637 -29.84 -24.59 -7.57
CA VAL A 637 -29.45 -25.03 -8.91
C VAL A 637 -30.15 -24.14 -9.93
N ILE A 638 -29.38 -23.37 -10.68
CA ILE A 638 -29.87 -22.36 -11.61
C ILE A 638 -29.64 -22.84 -13.03
N PHE A 639 -30.68 -22.74 -13.87
CA PHE A 639 -30.58 -22.85 -15.33
C PHE A 639 -30.87 -21.47 -15.93
N GLU A 640 -29.90 -20.89 -16.62
CA GLU A 640 -30.02 -19.63 -17.35
C GLU A 640 -30.06 -19.93 -18.86
N LEU A 641 -31.07 -19.45 -19.57
CA LEU A 641 -31.15 -19.48 -21.03
C LEU A 641 -30.62 -18.16 -21.59
N LEU A 642 -29.63 -18.25 -22.46
CA LEU A 642 -29.05 -17.13 -23.19
C LEU A 642 -29.30 -17.28 -24.69
N ARG A 643 -29.55 -16.16 -25.37
CA ARG A 643 -29.62 -16.05 -26.84
C ARG A 643 -28.25 -15.65 -27.36
N ILE A 644 -27.76 -16.34 -28.40
CA ILE A 644 -26.50 -15.99 -29.06
C ILE A 644 -26.79 -15.01 -30.20
N VAL A 645 -26.22 -13.81 -30.14
CA VAL A 645 -26.35 -12.76 -31.15
C VAL A 645 -24.95 -12.36 -31.65
N GLY A 646 -24.57 -12.89 -32.82
CA GLY A 646 -23.18 -12.87 -33.24
C GLY A 646 -22.35 -13.77 -32.33
N ASP A 647 -21.28 -13.23 -31.75
CA ASP A 647 -20.45 -13.90 -30.73
C ASP A 647 -20.84 -13.51 -29.29
N THR A 648 -21.90 -12.71 -29.10
CA THR A 648 -22.35 -12.21 -27.79
C THR A 648 -23.52 -13.03 -27.24
N PRO A 649 -23.43 -13.59 -26.02
CA PRO A 649 -24.55 -14.22 -25.33
C PRO A 649 -25.36 -13.19 -24.53
N GLU A 650 -26.68 -13.17 -24.73
CA GLU A 650 -27.64 -12.30 -24.02
C GLU A 650 -28.55 -13.16 -23.12
N PRO A 651 -28.55 -12.98 -21.78
CA PRO A 651 -29.53 -13.63 -20.90
C PRO A 651 -30.98 -13.26 -21.26
N ILE A 652 -31.86 -14.26 -21.34
CA ILE A 652 -33.28 -14.04 -21.69
C ILE A 652 -34.29 -14.72 -20.76
N ALA A 653 -33.91 -15.75 -20.01
CA ALA A 653 -34.76 -16.38 -19.00
C ALA A 653 -33.93 -17.16 -17.97
N ILE A 654 -34.39 -17.22 -16.72
CA ILE A 654 -33.80 -18.03 -15.64
C ILE A 654 -34.88 -18.91 -15.03
N THR A 655 -34.52 -20.14 -14.66
CA THR A 655 -35.31 -21.00 -13.77
C THR A 655 -34.38 -21.64 -12.74
N ALA A 656 -34.80 -21.65 -11.48
CA ALA A 656 -33.97 -22.08 -10.36
C ALA A 656 -34.72 -23.05 -9.45
N LEU A 657 -33.98 -23.99 -8.84
CA LEU A 657 -34.47 -24.87 -7.78
C LEU A 657 -33.63 -24.70 -6.52
N GLU A 658 -34.24 -24.16 -5.48
CA GLU A 658 -33.65 -24.03 -4.14
C GLU A 658 -33.97 -25.26 -3.27
N LYS A 659 -32.96 -25.76 -2.54
CA LYS A 659 -33.10 -26.85 -1.57
C LYS A 659 -32.26 -26.58 -0.31
N GLU A 660 -32.88 -26.72 0.85
CA GLU A 660 -32.25 -26.53 2.18
C GLU A 660 -31.19 -27.58 2.56
N SER A 661 -31.13 -28.72 1.84
CA SER A 661 -30.14 -29.78 2.04
C SER A 661 -30.15 -30.81 0.92
N TRP A 662 -29.10 -31.63 0.85
CA TRP A 662 -28.89 -32.70 -0.13
C TRP A 662 -28.34 -33.97 0.54
N SER A 663 -28.90 -35.12 0.17
CA SER A 663 -28.65 -36.42 0.81
C SER A 663 -27.37 -37.16 0.37
N GLY A 664 -26.51 -36.54 -0.45
CA GLY A 664 -25.33 -37.19 -1.06
C GLY A 664 -25.65 -38.16 -2.20
N THR A 665 -26.94 -38.44 -2.44
CA THR A 665 -27.41 -39.20 -3.61
C THR A 665 -27.54 -38.27 -4.83
N PRO A 666 -27.22 -38.73 -6.05
CA PRO A 666 -27.40 -37.93 -7.25
C PRO A 666 -28.88 -37.74 -7.59
N GLU A 667 -29.24 -36.53 -8.02
CA GLU A 667 -30.60 -36.18 -8.44
C GLU A 667 -30.60 -35.54 -9.83
N THR A 668 -31.49 -35.99 -10.71
CA THR A 668 -31.64 -35.42 -12.06
C THR A 668 -32.63 -34.26 -12.05
N LEU A 669 -32.16 -33.07 -12.43
CA LEU A 669 -32.92 -31.83 -12.51
C LEU A 669 -33.10 -31.35 -13.96
N TYR A 670 -34.09 -30.48 -14.16
CA TYR A 670 -34.53 -30.01 -15.46
C TYR A 670 -34.81 -28.50 -15.44
N GLY A 671 -34.15 -27.74 -16.31
CA GLY A 671 -34.50 -26.36 -16.64
C GLY A 671 -35.30 -26.33 -17.94
N HIS A 672 -36.58 -25.97 -17.88
CA HIS A 672 -37.47 -25.97 -19.04
C HIS A 672 -37.87 -24.55 -19.44
N PHE A 673 -37.67 -24.20 -20.72
CA PHE A 673 -37.97 -22.90 -21.29
C PHE A 673 -38.89 -23.06 -22.50
N ASN A 674 -39.98 -22.26 -22.54
CA ASN A 674 -40.94 -22.25 -23.65
C ASN A 674 -40.45 -21.43 -24.85
N VAL A 675 -39.26 -21.80 -25.33
CA VAL A 675 -38.52 -21.24 -26.47
C VAL A 675 -38.04 -22.42 -27.33
N LYS A 676 -37.98 -22.28 -28.66
CA LYS A 676 -37.65 -23.39 -29.58
C LYS A 676 -36.74 -22.90 -30.71
N GLY A 677 -35.82 -23.75 -31.14
CA GLY A 677 -34.85 -23.46 -32.20
C GLY A 677 -33.42 -23.30 -31.69
N ASN A 678 -32.51 -23.02 -32.62
CA ASN A 678 -31.08 -22.98 -32.39
C ASN A 678 -30.58 -21.53 -32.23
N GLY A 679 -29.34 -21.35 -31.78
CA GLY A 679 -28.79 -20.03 -31.45
C GLY A 679 -29.06 -19.62 -30.00
N TYR A 680 -29.13 -20.62 -29.12
CA TYR A 680 -29.24 -20.46 -27.67
C TYR A 680 -28.18 -21.31 -26.97
N GLU A 681 -27.86 -20.97 -25.74
CA GLU A 681 -27.19 -21.86 -24.79
C GLU A 681 -27.94 -21.86 -23.45
N VAL A 682 -27.83 -22.95 -22.70
CA VAL A 682 -28.25 -22.98 -21.30
C VAL A 682 -27.02 -23.11 -20.42
N ARG A 683 -26.79 -22.14 -19.53
CA ARG A 683 -25.80 -22.23 -18.46
C ARG A 683 -26.45 -22.86 -17.23
N VAL A 684 -25.68 -23.69 -16.53
CA VAL A 684 -26.11 -24.33 -15.28
C VAL A 684 -25.11 -24.02 -14.19
N PHE A 685 -25.60 -23.48 -13.08
CA PHE A 685 -24.85 -23.13 -11.88
C PHE A 685 -25.39 -23.88 -10.67
N ILE A 686 -24.56 -24.09 -9.65
CA ILE A 686 -25.00 -24.46 -8.31
C ILE A 686 -24.37 -23.46 -7.35
N LEU A 687 -25.20 -22.66 -6.68
CA LEU A 687 -24.78 -21.63 -5.75
C LEU A 687 -25.29 -21.95 -4.32
N ASP A 688 -24.73 -21.35 -3.28
CA ASP A 688 -25.28 -21.43 -1.91
C ASP A 688 -26.55 -20.57 -1.72
N GLY A 689 -26.61 -19.45 -2.44
CA GLY A 689 -27.72 -18.52 -2.45
C GLY A 689 -28.42 -18.38 -3.81
N PHE A 690 -29.46 -17.56 -3.81
CA PHE A 690 -29.88 -16.81 -4.99
C PHE A 690 -30.53 -15.52 -4.49
N SER A 691 -29.92 -14.37 -4.81
CA SER A 691 -30.25 -13.07 -4.23
C SER A 691 -30.60 -12.04 -5.30
N GLY A 692 -31.52 -11.14 -4.96
CA GLY A 692 -31.78 -9.93 -5.74
C GLY A 692 -31.00 -8.72 -5.24
N SER A 693 -30.10 -8.92 -4.25
CA SER A 693 -29.32 -7.84 -3.62
C SER A 693 -28.00 -7.63 -4.38
N PRO A 694 -27.65 -6.41 -4.79
CA PRO A 694 -26.35 -6.14 -5.41
C PRO A 694 -25.18 -6.33 -4.43
N ASP A 695 -25.46 -6.25 -3.13
CA ASP A 695 -24.46 -6.32 -2.05
C ASP A 695 -24.18 -7.77 -1.56
N GLN A 696 -24.60 -8.79 -2.33
CA GLN A 696 -24.45 -10.20 -1.95
C GLN A 696 -24.10 -11.07 -3.16
N ALA A 697 -22.80 -11.36 -3.35
CA ALA A 697 -22.34 -12.39 -4.28
C ALA A 697 -22.57 -13.79 -3.70
N GLU A 698 -23.18 -14.70 -4.47
CA GLU A 698 -23.40 -16.08 -4.03
C GLU A 698 -22.22 -16.99 -4.40
N LYS A 699 -21.86 -17.91 -3.50
CA LYS A 699 -20.71 -18.80 -3.69
C LYS A 699 -21.05 -19.96 -4.61
N SER A 700 -20.27 -20.16 -5.68
CA SER A 700 -20.39 -21.36 -6.50
C SER A 700 -19.95 -22.61 -5.74
N LEU A 701 -20.75 -23.67 -5.86
CA LEU A 701 -20.57 -24.97 -5.22
C LEU A 701 -20.23 -26.08 -6.25
N ALA A 702 -20.10 -25.71 -7.53
CA ALA A 702 -19.75 -26.58 -8.65
C ALA A 702 -19.03 -25.79 -9.75
N GLU A 703 -18.37 -26.48 -10.68
CA GLU A 703 -17.97 -25.88 -11.97
C GLU A 703 -19.22 -25.54 -12.80
N PRO A 704 -19.35 -24.30 -13.35
CA PRO A 704 -20.45 -23.94 -14.23
C PRO A 704 -20.43 -24.73 -15.55
N LEU A 705 -21.61 -25.15 -16.00
CA LEU A 705 -21.79 -26.00 -17.18
C LEU A 705 -22.51 -25.24 -18.30
N VAL A 706 -21.91 -25.20 -19.50
CA VAL A 706 -22.48 -24.53 -20.68
C VAL A 706 -23.03 -25.56 -21.68
N LEU A 707 -24.32 -25.46 -22.01
CA LEU A 707 -25.04 -26.39 -22.88
C LEU A 707 -25.54 -25.72 -24.17
N PRO A 708 -24.82 -25.83 -25.30
CA PRO A 708 -25.24 -25.22 -26.55
C PRO A 708 -26.46 -25.94 -27.15
N VAL A 709 -27.49 -25.17 -27.51
CA VAL A 709 -28.73 -25.66 -28.13
C VAL A 709 -28.50 -25.84 -29.64
N LYS A 710 -28.50 -27.09 -30.09
CA LYS A 710 -28.18 -27.55 -31.44
C LYS A 710 -29.35 -28.30 -32.10
#